data_AF-A0A7Y2APZ4-F1
#
_entry.id   AF-A0A7Y2APZ4-F1
#
_cell.length_a   1.000
_cell.length_b   1.000
_cell.length_c   1.000
_cell.angle_alpha   90.00
_cell.angle_beta   90.00
_cell.angle_gamma   90.00
#
_symmetry.space_group_name_H-M   'P 1'
#
loop_
_entity.id
_entity.type
_entity.pdbx_description
1 polymer ?
#
loop_
_entity_poly.entity_id
_entity_poly.type
_entity_poly.pdbx_seq_one_letter_code
_entity_poly.pdbx_strand_id
1 'polypeptide(L)'
;MRFALLLSCLCWLANCHATEPTGAAKGHSPAPDPIAFWTFDQIPEGDPTGQVKIVTSELTSPSFPDFPESNSVLSLAAPSYVQIPSVDDDRFDFDNGDWITVESWVNPRSLAENAYIVSKGRTGTSGRTSIDQNWAVRLRKRSGEACLNFLFRSQDNDSTPGDWHRWTSTNGFGIDSGWHHIAVSYQFGNPKSIIGFVDGRPVKGTWDMGGATEQPPIQSESRVWIGSAMNGNRGNSFDGQIDQLAIYRTNVPEQFLQSRYNYKPQPIQRPEIPPQKILVQLLGPISAIGEIPARLNQTPRKQWTQDAMAFTRLPFNYDSWGVRDDWTQGDAKSMVVRAWANVHLEPGDYQIMVRSRSFSRLLIDGQAIVTTPKQVNRGGAHHVVDPLPNVPVDGMRPHFMSDHERIVSFHSDGGTQEWMYEAIVGGPNYRLEFGETSVAIARTDEMFHLVSDRHTFPLTDDGWNQFSQRQRAMLDQLDRRTRQKLASQQSQYWNQRHTYAKEHLISDQQHTDIDSIIQSRIDAENTRRSNTEHAGQADTLYTDRVQPILRRHCARCHDDKQQGELRIFDRKNLLSGGESGDAAIIPGDPDAGYLIELITAEPDEYRMPPKGDGLTKEEVATVKKWIADGATMP
;
A
#
# COMPACT_ATOMS: atom_id res chain seq x y z
N MET A 1 9.46 -44.00 -69.78
CA MET A 1 9.27 -42.55 -69.58
C MET A 1 9.61 -42.26 -68.12
N ARG A 2 10.88 -42.27 -67.69
CA ARG A 2 11.90 -41.18 -67.68
C ARG A 2 11.41 -39.86 -67.02
N PHE A 3 11.78 -39.74 -65.73
CA PHE A 3 12.34 -38.58 -65.01
C PHE A 3 12.57 -37.27 -65.77
N ALA A 4 12.19 -36.14 -65.16
CA ALA A 4 12.97 -34.89 -64.92
C ALA A 4 11.99 -33.71 -64.67
N LEU A 5 11.94 -33.05 -63.50
CA LEU A 5 12.88 -32.09 -62.86
C LEU A 5 12.65 -30.62 -63.26
N LEU A 6 12.80 -29.75 -62.24
CA LEU A 6 12.96 -28.27 -62.21
C LEU A 6 11.68 -27.46 -61.92
N LEU A 7 11.61 -26.54 -60.95
CA LEU A 7 12.51 -26.10 -59.87
C LEU A 7 11.74 -25.07 -58.99
N SER A 8 12.00 -25.04 -57.68
CA SER A 8 12.09 -23.88 -56.72
C SER A 8 11.16 -22.66 -56.88
N CYS A 9 10.56 -22.02 -55.85
CA CYS A 9 11.09 -21.69 -54.52
C CYS A 9 10.03 -20.90 -53.70
N LEU A 10 10.05 -21.03 -52.36
CA LEU A 10 9.65 -20.06 -51.30
C LEU A 10 8.18 -19.59 -51.24
N CYS A 11 7.49 -19.39 -50.11
CA CYS A 11 7.85 -19.38 -48.69
C CYS A 11 6.56 -19.50 -47.85
N TRP A 12 6.74 -19.87 -46.58
CA TRP A 12 5.73 -19.97 -45.52
C TRP A 12 4.87 -18.70 -45.32
N LEU A 13 3.58 -18.90 -45.04
CA LEU A 13 2.76 -18.00 -44.22
C LEU A 13 2.05 -18.85 -43.16
N ALA A 14 2.40 -18.58 -41.90
CA ALA A 14 1.83 -19.23 -40.72
C ALA A 14 0.51 -18.56 -40.34
N ASN A 15 -0.46 -19.39 -39.94
CA ASN A 15 -1.80 -19.05 -39.51
C ASN A 15 -1.84 -18.09 -38.31
N CYS A 16 -2.52 -16.96 -38.44
CA CYS A 16 -3.23 -16.34 -37.34
C CYS A 16 -4.59 -17.04 -37.19
N HIS A 17 -4.86 -17.62 -36.03
CA HIS A 17 -6.22 -18.00 -35.62
C HIS A 17 -6.55 -17.21 -34.37
N ALA A 18 -7.54 -16.33 -34.49
CA ALA A 18 -8.27 -15.80 -33.35
C ALA A 18 -8.96 -16.98 -32.65
N THR A 19 -8.65 -17.20 -31.38
CA THR A 19 -9.41 -18.09 -30.52
C THR A 19 -10.71 -17.40 -30.13
N GLU A 20 -11.85 -17.98 -30.53
CA GLU A 20 -13.17 -17.60 -30.02
C GLU A 20 -13.22 -17.71 -28.48
N PRO A 21 -13.99 -16.85 -27.79
CA PRO A 21 -14.10 -16.88 -26.34
C PRO A 21 -14.92 -18.10 -25.91
N THR A 22 -14.24 -19.22 -25.64
CA THR A 22 -14.87 -20.37 -24.99
C THR A 22 -15.03 -20.08 -23.50
N GLY A 23 -16.18 -19.53 -23.10
CA GLY A 23 -16.49 -19.31 -21.69
C GLY A 23 -17.58 -18.29 -21.41
N ALA A 24 -18.64 -18.20 -22.23
CA ALA A 24 -19.78 -17.33 -21.92
C ALA A 24 -20.54 -17.91 -20.71
N ALA A 25 -20.51 -17.18 -19.59
CA ALA A 25 -21.38 -17.41 -18.45
C ALA A 25 -22.85 -17.41 -18.91
N LYS A 26 -23.57 -18.51 -18.62
CA LYS A 26 -25.00 -18.64 -18.92
C LYS A 26 -25.79 -17.51 -18.22
N GLY A 27 -26.33 -16.56 -18.99
CA GLY A 27 -27.40 -15.65 -18.54
C GLY A 27 -27.12 -14.15 -18.59
N HIS A 28 -25.98 -13.68 -19.09
CA HIS A 28 -25.67 -12.24 -19.18
C HIS A 28 -25.82 -11.72 -20.62
N SER A 29 -26.26 -10.47 -20.77
CA SER A 29 -26.27 -9.74 -22.05
C SER A 29 -24.91 -9.92 -22.76
N PRO A 30 -24.86 -10.14 -24.08
CA PRO A 30 -23.60 -10.33 -24.78
C PRO A 30 -22.71 -9.10 -24.57
N ALA A 31 -21.48 -9.34 -24.12
CA ALA A 31 -20.47 -8.30 -23.98
C ALA A 31 -20.26 -7.61 -25.34
N PRO A 32 -20.13 -6.28 -25.41
CA PRO A 32 -19.60 -5.66 -26.62
C PRO A 32 -18.17 -6.15 -26.88
N ASP A 33 -17.75 -6.23 -28.14
CA ASP A 33 -16.39 -6.67 -28.47
C ASP A 33 -15.35 -5.62 -28.06
N PRO A 34 -14.29 -5.98 -27.31
CA PRO A 34 -13.20 -5.07 -27.01
C PRO A 34 -12.34 -4.81 -28.24
N ILE A 35 -11.82 -3.60 -28.37
CA ILE A 35 -10.81 -3.26 -29.40
C ILE A 35 -9.42 -3.82 -29.06
N ALA A 36 -9.21 -4.17 -27.79
CA ALA A 36 -8.05 -4.90 -27.30
C ALA A 36 -8.37 -5.67 -26.02
N PHE A 37 -7.90 -6.91 -25.91
CA PHE A 37 -8.11 -7.76 -24.74
C PHE A 37 -6.88 -8.64 -24.47
N TRP A 38 -6.41 -8.66 -23.22
CA TRP A 38 -5.25 -9.43 -22.80
C TRP A 38 -5.58 -10.28 -21.56
N THR A 39 -5.48 -11.60 -21.69
CA THR A 39 -5.59 -12.61 -20.61
C THR A 39 -4.26 -13.03 -20.01
N PHE A 40 -3.15 -12.54 -20.57
CA PHE A 40 -1.78 -12.74 -20.07
C PHE A 40 -1.34 -14.19 -19.82
N ASP A 41 -1.87 -15.14 -20.60
CA ASP A 41 -1.32 -16.51 -20.70
C ASP A 41 0.14 -16.50 -21.18
N GLN A 42 0.50 -15.45 -21.92
CA GLN A 42 1.85 -15.09 -22.35
C GLN A 42 2.03 -13.57 -22.25
N ILE A 43 3.29 -13.10 -22.24
CA ILE A 43 3.56 -11.66 -22.34
C ILE A 43 2.98 -11.18 -23.68
N PRO A 44 2.22 -10.07 -23.71
CA PRO A 44 1.67 -9.53 -24.95
C PRO A 44 2.76 -9.31 -25.99
N GLU A 45 2.43 -9.49 -27.27
CA GLU A 45 3.31 -9.07 -28.36
C GLU A 45 3.66 -7.59 -28.16
N GLY A 46 4.96 -7.29 -28.02
CA GLY A 46 5.44 -6.00 -27.55
C GLY A 46 6.84 -6.06 -26.94
N ASP A 47 7.33 -4.91 -26.49
CA ASP A 47 8.66 -4.76 -25.91
C ASP A 47 8.54 -4.69 -24.37
N PRO A 48 8.78 -5.80 -23.63
CA PRO A 48 8.80 -5.78 -22.18
C PRO A 48 10.07 -5.06 -21.68
N THR A 49 9.91 -4.18 -20.69
CA THR A 49 11.01 -3.49 -20.01
C THR A 49 10.96 -3.75 -18.52
N GLY A 50 12.14 -4.03 -17.92
CA GLY A 50 12.26 -4.30 -16.49
C GLY A 50 11.95 -5.76 -16.14
N GLN A 51 11.44 -5.97 -14.92
CA GLN A 51 11.01 -7.28 -14.44
C GLN A 51 9.55 -7.53 -14.83
N VAL A 52 9.34 -8.09 -16.01
CA VAL A 52 8.04 -8.50 -16.55
C VAL A 52 8.00 -10.02 -16.60
N LYS A 53 6.98 -10.64 -15.98
CA LYS A 53 6.85 -12.10 -15.93
C LYS A 53 5.39 -12.54 -16.04
N ILE A 54 5.16 -13.71 -16.62
CA ILE A 54 3.91 -14.44 -16.42
C ILE A 54 4.09 -15.38 -15.23
N VAL A 55 3.13 -15.36 -14.29
CA VAL A 55 3.17 -16.16 -13.07
C VAL A 55 1.82 -16.81 -12.82
N THR A 56 1.82 -17.96 -12.14
CA THR A 56 0.58 -18.57 -11.64
C THR A 56 -0.07 -17.67 -10.59
N SER A 57 -1.40 -17.58 -10.61
CA SER A 57 -2.17 -16.67 -9.76
C SER A 57 -3.17 -17.41 -8.86
N GLU A 58 -3.58 -16.74 -7.78
CA GLU A 58 -4.71 -17.13 -6.93
C GLU A 58 -6.07 -16.63 -7.48
N LEU A 59 -6.08 -15.95 -8.62
CA LEU A 59 -7.29 -15.57 -9.36
C LEU A 59 -7.83 -16.80 -10.11
N THR A 60 -8.34 -17.76 -9.34
CA THR A 60 -8.79 -19.08 -9.82
C THR A 60 -10.07 -19.53 -9.13
N SER A 61 -10.75 -20.49 -9.75
CA SER A 61 -11.82 -21.27 -9.10
C SER A 61 -11.24 -22.08 -7.92
N PRO A 62 -11.98 -22.25 -6.80
CA PRO A 62 -13.39 -21.89 -6.56
C PRO A 62 -13.62 -20.48 -6.01
N SER A 63 -12.57 -19.73 -5.65
CA SER A 63 -12.70 -18.38 -5.09
C SER A 63 -13.23 -17.38 -6.12
N PHE A 64 -12.84 -17.54 -7.37
CA PHE A 64 -13.33 -16.78 -8.52
C PHE A 64 -13.88 -17.77 -9.55
N PRO A 65 -15.17 -18.14 -9.47
CA PRO A 65 -15.75 -19.23 -10.27
C PRO A 65 -15.69 -19.01 -11.78
N ASP A 66 -15.52 -17.76 -12.23
CA ASP A 66 -15.44 -17.41 -13.65
C ASP A 66 -14.00 -17.56 -14.21
N PHE A 67 -13.05 -17.96 -13.37
CA PHE A 67 -11.66 -18.24 -13.75
C PHE A 67 -11.36 -19.75 -13.74
N PRO A 68 -10.38 -20.22 -14.53
CA PRO A 68 -9.95 -21.62 -14.51
C PRO A 68 -9.37 -22.02 -13.15
N GLU A 69 -9.23 -23.32 -12.91
CA GLU A 69 -8.57 -23.86 -11.68
C GLU A 69 -7.09 -23.48 -11.59
N SER A 70 -6.45 -23.23 -12.74
CA SER A 70 -5.09 -22.69 -12.85
C SER A 70 -5.12 -21.52 -13.80
N ASN A 71 -4.66 -20.36 -13.33
CA ASN A 71 -4.64 -19.12 -14.10
C ASN A 71 -3.23 -18.51 -14.12
N SER A 72 -2.87 -17.89 -15.25
CA SER A 72 -1.60 -17.21 -15.48
C SER A 72 -1.86 -15.72 -15.63
N VAL A 73 -1.02 -14.88 -15.03
CA VAL A 73 -1.22 -13.43 -15.00
C VAL A 73 0.06 -12.68 -15.28
N LEU A 74 -0.06 -11.42 -15.73
CA LEU A 74 1.07 -10.52 -15.86
C LEU A 74 1.51 -10.03 -14.48
N SER A 75 2.78 -10.20 -14.15
CA SER A 75 3.42 -9.68 -12.94
C SER A 75 4.48 -8.64 -13.30
N LEU A 76 4.36 -7.48 -12.67
CA LEU A 76 5.24 -6.33 -12.85
C LEU A 76 5.86 -5.95 -11.49
N ALA A 77 7.15 -5.65 -11.49
CA ALA A 77 7.84 -5.05 -10.34
C ALA A 77 8.34 -3.65 -10.72
N ALA A 78 7.72 -2.61 -10.16
CA ALA A 78 8.00 -1.22 -10.55
C ALA A 78 9.52 -0.88 -10.49
N PRO A 79 10.11 -0.29 -11.55
CA PRO A 79 9.48 0.15 -12.79
C PRO A 79 9.56 -0.90 -13.92
N SER A 80 8.44 -1.58 -14.20
CA SER A 80 8.30 -2.51 -15.32
C SER A 80 7.08 -2.18 -16.16
N TYR A 81 7.14 -2.43 -17.45
CA TYR A 81 6.01 -2.23 -18.37
C TYR A 81 6.15 -3.06 -19.64
N VAL A 82 5.04 -3.19 -20.38
CA VAL A 82 5.01 -3.76 -21.72
C VAL A 82 4.60 -2.66 -22.70
N GLN A 83 5.42 -2.40 -23.70
CA GLN A 83 5.05 -1.50 -24.80
C GLN A 83 4.29 -2.29 -25.86
N ILE A 84 3.06 -1.88 -26.16
CA ILE A 84 2.30 -2.47 -27.25
C ILE A 84 2.82 -1.91 -28.58
N PRO A 85 3.12 -2.76 -29.58
CA PRO A 85 3.60 -2.31 -30.87
C PRO A 85 2.61 -1.32 -31.50
N SER A 86 3.13 -0.20 -32.00
CA SER A 86 2.38 0.72 -32.85
C SER A 86 2.98 0.69 -34.24
N VAL A 87 2.21 0.20 -35.20
CA VAL A 87 2.42 0.55 -36.60
C VAL A 87 1.02 0.80 -37.14
N ASP A 88 0.66 2.10 -37.18
CA ASP A 88 -0.56 2.64 -37.78
C ASP A 88 -1.88 2.12 -37.17
N ASP A 89 -2.01 2.25 -35.84
CA ASP A 89 -3.16 1.73 -35.08
C ASP A 89 -3.94 2.86 -34.38
N ASP A 90 -4.88 3.45 -35.13
CA ASP A 90 -5.78 4.53 -34.68
C ASP A 90 -6.92 4.03 -33.76
N ARG A 91 -6.99 2.72 -33.49
CA ARG A 91 -8.08 2.15 -32.68
C ARG A 91 -8.08 2.70 -31.26
N PHE A 92 -6.93 3.19 -30.78
CA PHE A 92 -6.76 3.80 -29.45
C PHE A 92 -6.81 5.33 -29.46
N ASP A 93 -7.09 5.95 -30.61
CA ASP A 93 -7.32 7.38 -30.73
C ASP A 93 -8.80 7.70 -30.58
N PHE A 94 -9.10 8.58 -29.62
CA PHE A 94 -10.45 8.95 -29.22
C PHE A 94 -10.67 10.44 -29.46
N ASP A 95 -11.90 10.80 -29.79
CA ASP A 95 -12.36 12.18 -29.93
C ASP A 95 -13.70 12.38 -29.22
N ASN A 96 -14.19 13.61 -29.16
CA ASN A 96 -15.50 13.92 -28.61
C ASN A 96 -16.62 13.06 -29.25
N GLY A 97 -17.48 12.51 -28.40
CA GLY A 97 -18.54 11.58 -28.78
C GLY A 97 -18.13 10.11 -28.69
N ASP A 98 -16.83 9.79 -28.74
CA ASP A 98 -16.36 8.43 -28.55
C ASP A 98 -16.49 8.00 -27.10
N TRP A 99 -16.87 6.74 -26.91
CA TRP A 99 -16.77 6.06 -25.63
C TRP A 99 -15.39 5.45 -25.48
N ILE A 100 -14.83 5.56 -24.29
CA ILE A 100 -13.75 4.70 -23.81
C ILE A 100 -14.26 3.94 -22.60
N THR A 101 -14.22 2.61 -22.65
CA THR A 101 -14.34 1.78 -21.46
C THR A 101 -13.07 0.97 -21.30
N VAL A 102 -12.51 0.93 -20.09
CA VAL A 102 -11.36 0.11 -19.75
C VAL A 102 -11.69 -0.68 -18.50
N GLU A 103 -11.46 -1.99 -18.52
CA GLU A 103 -11.56 -2.86 -17.35
C GLU A 103 -10.32 -3.72 -17.18
N SER A 104 -10.04 -4.13 -15.94
CA SER A 104 -8.95 -5.05 -15.62
C SER A 104 -9.15 -5.68 -14.25
N TRP A 105 -8.66 -6.89 -14.08
CA TRP A 105 -8.31 -7.42 -12.77
C TRP A 105 -6.92 -6.93 -12.37
N VAL A 106 -6.77 -6.45 -11.14
CA VAL A 106 -5.52 -5.92 -10.59
C VAL A 106 -5.27 -6.41 -9.16
N ASN A 107 -4.01 -6.72 -8.84
CA ASN A 107 -3.56 -7.07 -7.49
C ASN A 107 -2.28 -6.28 -7.17
N PRO A 108 -2.40 -5.00 -6.74
CA PRO A 108 -1.25 -4.18 -6.43
C PRO A 108 -0.60 -4.62 -5.12
N ARG A 109 0.69 -4.95 -5.16
CA ARG A 109 1.51 -5.28 -3.97
C ARG A 109 1.92 -4.03 -3.22
N SER A 110 2.21 -2.97 -3.97
CA SER A 110 2.49 -1.66 -3.42
C SER A 110 1.95 -0.57 -4.35
N LEU A 111 1.79 0.63 -3.80
CA LEU A 111 1.32 1.78 -4.56
C LEU A 111 2.07 3.02 -4.06
N ALA A 112 2.74 3.70 -5.00
CA ALA A 112 3.26 5.05 -4.78
C ALA A 112 2.10 6.06 -4.73
N GLU A 113 2.27 7.30 -5.18
CA GLU A 113 1.10 8.19 -5.30
C GLU A 113 0.18 7.72 -6.45
N ASN A 114 0.76 7.34 -7.59
CA ASN A 114 0.03 6.89 -8.77
C ASN A 114 0.66 5.60 -9.31
N ALA A 115 -0.13 4.75 -9.95
CA ALA A 115 0.37 3.62 -10.73
C ALA A 115 -0.47 3.45 -11.99
N TYR A 116 0.19 3.42 -13.14
CA TYR A 116 -0.46 3.25 -14.44
C TYR A 116 -0.80 1.77 -14.68
N ILE A 117 -2.07 1.49 -14.94
CA ILE A 117 -2.52 0.16 -15.38
C ILE A 117 -2.32 0.06 -16.89
N VAL A 118 -2.86 1.03 -17.62
CA VAL A 118 -2.70 1.18 -19.07
C VAL A 118 -2.78 2.65 -19.46
N SER A 119 -2.01 3.06 -20.47
CA SER A 119 -1.98 4.45 -20.96
C SER A 119 -1.57 4.54 -22.42
N LYS A 120 -2.10 5.54 -23.13
CA LYS A 120 -1.55 6.06 -24.38
C LYS A 120 -1.02 7.47 -24.12
N GLY A 121 0.26 7.69 -24.39
CA GLY A 121 0.93 8.96 -24.15
C GLY A 121 1.86 8.96 -22.92
N ARG A 122 2.72 9.99 -22.86
CA ARG A 122 3.80 10.24 -21.90
C ARG A 122 4.85 9.14 -21.88
N THR A 123 5.00 8.43 -22.99
CA THR A 123 5.92 7.30 -23.16
C THR A 123 7.30 7.72 -23.66
N GLY A 124 7.51 9.02 -23.89
CA GLY A 124 8.73 9.57 -24.48
C GLY A 124 8.83 9.41 -26.00
N THR A 125 7.94 8.64 -26.62
CA THR A 125 8.01 8.28 -28.06
C THR A 125 7.66 9.42 -29.01
N SER A 126 6.82 10.37 -28.58
CA SER A 126 6.35 11.50 -29.42
C SER A 126 7.27 12.73 -29.41
N GLY A 127 8.32 12.75 -28.57
CA GLY A 127 9.15 13.93 -28.33
C GLY A 127 8.49 15.05 -27.50
N ARG A 128 7.19 14.97 -27.19
CA ARG A 128 6.44 15.95 -26.36
C ARG A 128 6.13 15.40 -24.96
N THR A 129 7.18 15.05 -24.22
CA THR A 129 7.12 14.13 -23.07
C THR A 129 6.16 14.52 -21.93
N SER A 130 5.99 15.81 -21.63
CA SER A 130 5.18 16.26 -20.49
C SER A 130 3.70 16.41 -20.83
N ILE A 131 3.36 16.98 -22.00
CA ILE A 131 1.99 17.33 -22.40
C ILE A 131 1.26 16.22 -23.17
N ASP A 132 1.97 15.23 -23.66
CA ASP A 132 1.43 14.17 -24.50
C ASP A 132 0.69 13.09 -23.69
N GLN A 133 -0.46 13.38 -23.08
CA GLN A 133 -1.28 12.37 -22.41
C GLN A 133 -2.64 12.24 -23.10
N ASN A 134 -2.76 11.29 -24.03
CA ASN A 134 -4.02 11.01 -24.71
C ASN A 134 -5.07 10.50 -23.73
N TRP A 135 -4.74 9.43 -22.99
CA TRP A 135 -5.57 8.91 -21.89
C TRP A 135 -4.78 7.91 -21.04
N ALA A 136 -5.19 7.72 -19.79
CA ALA A 136 -4.65 6.72 -18.88
C ALA A 136 -5.67 6.26 -17.85
N VAL A 137 -5.65 4.95 -17.58
CA VAL A 137 -6.32 4.34 -16.42
C VAL A 137 -5.27 3.93 -15.41
N ARG A 138 -5.46 4.39 -14.18
CA ARG A 138 -4.47 4.33 -13.12
C ARG A 138 -5.14 3.96 -11.79
N LEU A 139 -4.30 3.61 -10.83
CA LEU A 139 -4.64 3.64 -9.42
C LEU A 139 -3.95 4.85 -8.78
N ARG A 140 -4.65 5.57 -7.91
CA ARG A 140 -4.11 6.68 -7.12
C ARG A 140 -4.28 6.41 -5.63
N LYS A 141 -3.23 6.57 -4.85
CA LYS A 141 -3.27 6.37 -3.41
C LYS A 141 -4.01 7.52 -2.72
N ARG A 142 -5.09 7.21 -1.99
CA ARG A 142 -5.82 8.17 -1.15
C ARG A 142 -6.22 7.51 0.17
N SER A 143 -5.88 8.15 1.28
CA SER A 143 -6.22 7.66 2.62
C SER A 143 -5.82 6.19 2.87
N GLY A 144 -4.74 5.72 2.24
CA GLY A 144 -4.26 4.33 2.35
C GLY A 144 -4.93 3.32 1.39
N GLU A 145 -5.88 3.77 0.56
CA GLU A 145 -6.56 2.95 -0.43
C GLU A 145 -6.03 3.22 -1.85
N ALA A 146 -6.16 2.23 -2.73
CA ALA A 146 -5.98 2.35 -4.17
C ALA A 146 -7.30 2.78 -4.82
N CYS A 147 -7.41 4.07 -5.17
CA CYS A 147 -8.59 4.62 -5.83
C CYS A 147 -8.45 4.54 -7.34
N LEU A 148 -9.54 4.20 -8.03
CA LEU A 148 -9.61 4.23 -9.49
C LEU A 148 -9.40 5.65 -9.99
N ASN A 149 -8.54 5.81 -11.00
CA ASN A 149 -8.17 7.09 -11.54
C ASN A 149 -8.18 7.08 -13.07
N PHE A 150 -8.79 8.10 -13.66
CA PHE A 150 -8.80 8.35 -15.09
C PHE A 150 -8.14 9.70 -15.37
N LEU A 151 -7.24 9.75 -16.35
CA LEU A 151 -6.47 10.94 -16.70
C LEU A 151 -6.40 11.11 -18.21
N PHE A 152 -6.61 12.32 -18.69
CA PHE A 152 -6.21 12.74 -20.03
C PHE A 152 -5.83 14.22 -20.03
N ARG A 153 -5.18 14.69 -21.10
CA ARG A 153 -5.01 16.12 -21.37
C ARG A 153 -5.90 16.50 -22.55
N SER A 154 -6.59 17.63 -22.47
CA SER A 154 -7.36 18.14 -23.60
C SER A 154 -6.45 18.69 -24.72
N GLN A 155 -7.00 18.79 -25.93
CA GLN A 155 -6.36 19.48 -27.04
C GLN A 155 -6.30 20.98 -26.79
N ASP A 156 -5.25 21.62 -27.33
CA ASP A 156 -5.23 23.07 -27.45
C ASP A 156 -6.27 23.51 -28.48
N ASN A 157 -6.91 24.65 -28.26
CA ASN A 157 -7.69 25.34 -29.29
C ASN A 157 -7.26 26.80 -29.41
N ASP A 158 -7.76 27.49 -30.44
CA ASP A 158 -7.38 28.87 -30.77
C ASP A 158 -7.52 29.87 -29.60
N SER A 159 -8.36 29.57 -28.61
CA SER A 159 -8.69 30.47 -27.49
C SER A 159 -8.24 29.99 -26.12
N THR A 160 -7.91 28.70 -25.97
CA THR A 160 -7.59 28.07 -24.68
C THR A 160 -6.54 26.96 -24.88
N PRO A 161 -5.39 27.04 -24.18
CA PRO A 161 -4.47 25.92 -24.10
C PRO A 161 -5.17 24.71 -23.47
N GLY A 162 -4.81 23.51 -23.91
CA GLY A 162 -5.30 22.27 -23.32
C GLY A 162 -4.80 22.10 -21.89
N ASP A 163 -5.62 21.45 -21.06
CA ASP A 163 -5.39 21.28 -19.63
C ASP A 163 -5.50 19.80 -19.21
N TRP A 164 -5.05 19.50 -18.00
CA TRP A 164 -5.09 18.17 -17.41
C TRP A 164 -6.41 17.87 -16.76
N HIS A 165 -7.09 16.80 -17.19
CA HIS A 165 -8.36 16.36 -16.62
C HIS A 165 -8.18 15.05 -15.89
N ARG A 166 -8.26 15.10 -14.55
CA ARG A 166 -8.11 13.93 -13.69
C ARG A 166 -9.37 13.68 -12.89
N TRP A 167 -9.96 12.51 -13.07
CA TRP A 167 -11.02 12.00 -12.21
C TRP A 167 -10.45 10.93 -11.27
N THR A 168 -10.77 11.02 -9.98
CA THR A 168 -10.39 10.00 -8.99
C THR A 168 -11.62 9.58 -8.19
N SER A 169 -11.80 8.27 -8.00
CA SER A 169 -12.85 7.74 -7.15
C SER A 169 -12.69 8.20 -5.70
N THR A 170 -13.81 8.34 -4.99
CA THR A 170 -13.84 8.74 -3.57
C THR A 170 -13.43 7.60 -2.65
N ASN A 171 -13.73 6.37 -3.06
CA ASN A 171 -13.39 5.15 -2.36
C ASN A 171 -12.50 4.29 -3.26
N GLY A 172 -11.58 3.56 -2.65
CA GLY A 172 -10.75 2.58 -3.31
C GLY A 172 -10.85 1.23 -2.63
N PHE A 173 -9.80 0.44 -2.78
CA PHE A 173 -9.62 -0.82 -2.09
C PHE A 173 -8.26 -0.86 -1.38
N GLY A 174 -8.07 -1.81 -0.47
CA GLY A 174 -6.80 -1.96 0.24
C GLY A 174 -5.66 -2.33 -0.70
N ILE A 175 -4.52 -1.65 -0.58
CA ILE A 175 -3.29 -2.09 -1.24
C ILE A 175 -2.84 -3.41 -0.59
N ASP A 176 -2.33 -4.35 -1.39
CA ASP A 176 -1.95 -5.70 -0.95
C ASP A 176 -3.11 -6.48 -0.30
N SER A 177 -4.34 -6.26 -0.78
CA SER A 177 -5.55 -6.96 -0.28
C SER A 177 -6.13 -7.99 -1.27
N GLY A 178 -5.31 -8.42 -2.22
CA GLY A 178 -5.64 -9.42 -3.24
C GLY A 178 -6.25 -8.82 -4.51
N TRP A 179 -6.93 -9.67 -5.28
CA TRP A 179 -7.43 -9.35 -6.62
C TRP A 179 -8.70 -8.50 -6.64
N HIS A 180 -8.63 -7.31 -7.21
CA HIS A 180 -9.76 -6.43 -7.44
C HIS A 180 -10.10 -6.33 -8.91
N HIS A 181 -11.38 -6.19 -9.22
CA HIS A 181 -11.81 -5.81 -10.56
C HIS A 181 -12.02 -4.30 -10.59
N ILE A 182 -11.45 -3.62 -11.59
CA ILE A 182 -11.64 -2.20 -11.82
C ILE A 182 -12.19 -1.97 -13.22
N ALA A 183 -13.06 -0.97 -13.37
CA ALA A 183 -13.44 -0.47 -14.69
C ALA A 183 -13.78 1.01 -14.66
N VAL A 184 -13.52 1.73 -15.75
CA VAL A 184 -14.01 3.10 -15.98
C VAL A 184 -14.61 3.19 -17.37
N SER A 185 -15.78 3.81 -17.48
CA SER A 185 -16.41 4.16 -18.75
C SER A 185 -16.61 5.67 -18.82
N TYR A 186 -16.28 6.27 -19.96
CA TYR A 186 -16.36 7.70 -20.20
C TYR A 186 -16.65 8.00 -21.67
N GLN A 187 -17.51 8.97 -21.93
CA GLN A 187 -17.69 9.55 -23.26
C GLN A 187 -16.98 10.91 -23.32
N PHE A 188 -15.98 11.02 -24.20
CA PHE A 188 -15.29 12.30 -24.40
C PHE A 188 -16.26 13.39 -24.86
N GLY A 189 -16.06 14.60 -24.36
CA GLY A 189 -16.98 15.73 -24.58
C GLY A 189 -18.22 15.73 -23.69
N ASN A 190 -18.45 14.69 -22.88
CA ASN A 190 -19.58 14.60 -21.95
C ASN A 190 -19.09 14.29 -20.52
N PRO A 191 -18.67 15.30 -19.74
CA PRO A 191 -18.06 15.08 -18.43
C PRO A 191 -18.97 14.41 -17.39
N LYS A 192 -20.29 14.42 -17.61
CA LYS A 192 -21.29 13.77 -16.75
C LYS A 192 -21.43 12.27 -17.01
N SER A 193 -20.84 11.76 -18.10
CA SER A 193 -20.92 10.35 -18.50
C SER A 193 -20.02 9.42 -17.68
N ILE A 194 -19.03 9.95 -16.96
CA ILE A 194 -18.02 9.14 -16.29
C ILE A 194 -18.64 8.26 -15.20
N ILE A 195 -18.36 6.96 -15.27
CA ILE A 195 -18.73 5.99 -14.25
C ILE A 195 -17.55 5.05 -13.99
N GLY A 196 -17.22 4.85 -12.72
CA GLY A 196 -16.22 3.90 -12.28
C GLY A 196 -16.87 2.69 -11.60
N PHE A 197 -16.21 1.54 -11.68
CA PHE A 197 -16.56 0.33 -10.95
C PHE A 197 -15.33 -0.19 -10.21
N VAL A 198 -15.55 -0.64 -8.97
CA VAL A 198 -14.58 -1.40 -8.17
C VAL A 198 -15.31 -2.60 -7.62
N ASP A 199 -14.79 -3.80 -7.88
CA ASP A 199 -15.35 -5.08 -7.45
C ASP A 199 -16.84 -5.22 -7.80
N GLY A 200 -17.18 -4.85 -9.04
CA GLY A 200 -18.55 -4.88 -9.56
C GLY A 200 -19.50 -3.85 -8.92
N ARG A 201 -19.01 -2.93 -8.08
CA ARG A 201 -19.82 -1.88 -7.46
C ARG A 201 -19.54 -0.53 -8.11
N PRO A 202 -20.56 0.25 -8.50
CA PRO A 202 -20.35 1.59 -9.03
C PRO A 202 -19.75 2.49 -7.96
N VAL A 203 -18.72 3.26 -8.31
CA VAL A 203 -18.03 4.20 -7.42
C VAL A 203 -18.19 5.64 -7.89
N LYS A 204 -18.40 6.54 -6.93
CA LYS A 204 -18.39 7.99 -7.17
C LYS A 204 -16.95 8.49 -7.22
N GLY A 205 -16.75 9.67 -7.80
CA GLY A 205 -15.46 10.35 -7.82
C GLY A 205 -15.58 11.82 -8.17
N THR A 206 -14.44 12.49 -8.19
CA THR A 206 -14.35 13.94 -8.40
C THR A 206 -13.29 14.26 -9.46
N TRP A 207 -13.57 15.23 -10.32
CA TRP A 207 -12.56 15.87 -11.15
C TRP A 207 -11.67 16.76 -10.28
N ASP A 208 -10.50 16.24 -9.89
CA ASP A 208 -9.62 16.85 -8.88
C ASP A 208 -8.37 17.53 -9.47
N MET A 209 -8.30 17.63 -10.79
CA MET A 209 -7.30 18.37 -11.57
C MET A 209 -7.98 18.83 -12.89
N GLY A 210 -7.80 20.10 -13.26
CA GLY A 210 -8.37 20.78 -14.43
C GLY A 210 -9.90 20.80 -14.54
N GLY A 211 -10.61 20.08 -13.67
CA GLY A 211 -12.07 20.00 -13.67
C GLY A 211 -12.63 19.14 -14.79
N ALA A 212 -13.96 19.10 -14.84
CA ALA A 212 -14.72 18.51 -15.95
C ALA A 212 -14.53 19.34 -17.22
N THR A 213 -14.49 18.68 -18.39
CA THR A 213 -14.30 19.35 -19.68
C THR A 213 -15.19 18.76 -20.77
N GLU A 214 -15.50 19.58 -21.77
CA GLU A 214 -16.12 19.18 -23.04
C GLU A 214 -15.11 19.19 -24.20
N GLN A 215 -13.84 19.49 -23.92
CA GLN A 215 -12.77 19.47 -24.92
C GLN A 215 -12.30 18.03 -25.20
N PRO A 216 -11.92 17.72 -26.45
CA PRO A 216 -11.43 16.40 -26.81
C PRO A 216 -10.04 16.13 -26.23
N PRO A 217 -9.64 14.86 -26.05
CA PRO A 217 -8.31 14.51 -25.60
C PRO A 217 -7.28 14.79 -26.69
N ILE A 218 -6.04 15.11 -26.29
CA ILE A 218 -4.92 15.16 -27.24
C ILE A 218 -4.78 13.81 -27.96
N GLN A 219 -4.39 13.89 -29.23
CA GLN A 219 -4.05 12.73 -30.05
C GLN A 219 -2.59 12.84 -30.49
N SER A 220 -1.90 11.71 -30.50
CA SER A 220 -0.49 11.63 -30.85
C SER A 220 -0.10 10.21 -31.26
N GLU A 221 1.03 10.08 -31.95
CA GLU A 221 1.64 8.79 -32.34
C GLU A 221 2.24 8.00 -31.18
N SER A 222 1.87 8.30 -29.93
CA SER A 222 2.38 7.61 -28.76
C SER A 222 1.82 6.20 -28.62
N ARG A 223 2.70 5.29 -28.21
CA ARG A 223 2.38 3.88 -27.96
C ARG A 223 1.49 3.71 -26.74
N VAL A 224 0.73 2.60 -26.75
CA VAL A 224 0.05 2.10 -25.55
C VAL A 224 1.06 1.35 -24.69
N TRP A 225 1.14 1.69 -23.41
CA TRP A 225 1.93 0.99 -22.41
C TRP A 225 1.02 0.34 -21.36
N ILE A 226 1.34 -0.89 -20.97
CA ILE A 226 0.74 -1.57 -19.82
C ILE A 226 1.71 -1.49 -18.64
N GLY A 227 1.27 -0.97 -17.50
CA GLY A 227 2.03 -0.97 -16.25
C GLY A 227 2.87 0.28 -15.95
N SER A 228 3.05 1.21 -16.89
CA SER A 228 3.82 2.43 -16.63
C SER A 228 3.53 3.56 -17.64
N ALA A 229 4.16 4.71 -17.41
CA ALA A 229 4.29 5.85 -18.31
C ALA A 229 5.54 6.66 -17.87
N MET A 230 5.74 7.84 -18.44
CA MET A 230 6.80 8.78 -18.09
C MET A 230 8.20 8.15 -18.15
N ASN A 231 8.52 7.50 -19.27
CA ASN A 231 9.80 6.80 -19.48
C ASN A 231 10.12 5.76 -18.40
N GLY A 232 9.11 5.10 -17.83
CA GLY A 232 9.31 4.09 -16.79
C GLY A 232 9.56 4.69 -15.40
N ASN A 233 9.01 5.86 -15.12
CA ASN A 233 9.16 6.49 -13.81
C ASN A 233 8.64 5.55 -12.70
N ARG A 234 9.50 5.23 -11.73
CA ARG A 234 9.16 4.28 -10.65
C ARG A 234 7.97 4.72 -9.81
N GLY A 235 7.85 6.01 -9.51
CA GLY A 235 6.74 6.57 -8.72
C GLY A 235 5.39 6.57 -9.42
N ASN A 236 5.36 6.20 -10.71
CA ASN A 236 4.16 6.07 -11.54
C ASN A 236 3.99 4.65 -12.12
N SER A 237 4.92 3.74 -11.86
CA SER A 237 4.85 2.38 -12.39
C SER A 237 4.05 1.47 -11.47
N PHE A 238 3.28 0.57 -12.05
CA PHE A 238 2.53 -0.44 -11.32
C PHE A 238 3.46 -1.52 -10.74
N ASP A 239 3.21 -1.88 -9.48
CA ASP A 239 3.90 -2.95 -8.77
C ASP A 239 2.87 -3.96 -8.26
N GLY A 240 2.74 -5.07 -8.98
CA GLY A 240 1.66 -6.03 -8.71
C GLY A 240 1.39 -6.95 -9.89
N GLN A 241 0.17 -7.49 -9.92
CA GLN A 241 -0.30 -8.36 -10.98
C GLN A 241 -1.50 -7.75 -11.71
N ILE A 242 -1.63 -8.03 -13.01
CA ILE A 242 -2.70 -7.58 -13.90
C ILE A 242 -3.23 -8.79 -14.66
N ASP A 243 -4.56 -8.89 -14.80
CA ASP A 243 -5.21 -9.88 -15.64
C ASP A 243 -6.45 -9.32 -16.36
N GLN A 244 -6.87 -9.96 -17.45
CA GLN A 244 -8.06 -9.66 -18.26
C GLN A 244 -8.23 -8.15 -18.52
N LEU A 245 -7.17 -7.49 -19.01
CA LEU A 245 -7.20 -6.08 -19.38
C LEU A 245 -7.96 -5.93 -20.71
N ALA A 246 -9.04 -5.17 -20.73
CA ALA A 246 -9.84 -4.90 -21.92
C ALA A 246 -10.05 -3.40 -22.16
N ILE A 247 -10.08 -3.00 -23.43
CA ILE A 247 -10.39 -1.63 -23.87
C ILE A 247 -11.52 -1.71 -24.90
N TYR A 248 -12.53 -0.85 -24.76
CA TYR A 248 -13.71 -0.77 -25.63
C TYR A 248 -13.91 0.65 -26.15
N ARG A 249 -14.43 0.77 -27.39
CA ARG A 249 -14.95 2.04 -27.95
C ARG A 249 -16.46 2.24 -27.76
N THR A 250 -17.07 1.42 -26.91
CA THR A 250 -18.53 1.41 -26.69
C THR A 250 -18.86 1.66 -25.22
N ASN A 251 -20.09 2.10 -24.98
CA ASN A 251 -20.66 2.13 -23.64
C ASN A 251 -20.96 0.70 -23.18
N VAL A 252 -20.06 0.13 -22.37
CA VAL A 252 -20.26 -1.20 -21.81
C VAL A 252 -21.39 -1.15 -20.77
N PRO A 253 -22.44 -1.99 -20.89
CA PRO A 253 -23.56 -1.95 -19.95
C PRO A 253 -23.12 -2.15 -18.50
N GLU A 254 -23.68 -1.35 -17.58
CA GLU A 254 -23.34 -1.44 -16.16
C GLU A 254 -23.56 -2.85 -15.59
N GLN A 255 -24.64 -3.53 -15.99
CA GLN A 255 -24.92 -4.89 -15.53
C GLN A 255 -23.80 -5.87 -15.92
N PHE A 256 -23.17 -5.65 -17.07
CA PHE A 256 -22.03 -6.46 -17.49
C PHE A 256 -20.85 -6.23 -16.54
N LEU A 257 -20.45 -4.97 -16.31
CA LEU A 257 -19.34 -4.61 -15.41
C LEU A 257 -19.58 -5.07 -13.96
N GLN A 258 -20.83 -5.01 -13.48
CA GLN A 258 -21.21 -5.54 -12.17
C GLN A 258 -21.00 -7.06 -12.10
N SER A 259 -21.39 -7.79 -13.16
CA SER A 259 -21.26 -9.25 -13.20
C SER A 259 -19.82 -9.74 -13.28
N ARG A 260 -18.86 -8.89 -13.69
CA ARG A 260 -17.44 -9.25 -13.79
C ARG A 260 -16.82 -9.62 -12.46
N TYR A 261 -17.36 -9.14 -11.34
CA TYR A 261 -16.85 -9.48 -10.01
C TYR A 261 -17.71 -10.54 -9.32
N ASN A 262 -17.27 -11.81 -9.46
CA ASN A 262 -17.89 -12.97 -8.83
C ASN A 262 -16.89 -13.61 -7.87
N TYR A 263 -16.80 -13.08 -6.65
CA TYR A 263 -15.94 -13.62 -5.61
C TYR A 263 -16.76 -14.47 -4.61
N LYS A 264 -16.32 -15.71 -4.40
CA LYS A 264 -16.88 -16.64 -3.42
C LYS A 264 -15.83 -16.91 -2.33
N PRO A 265 -15.93 -16.27 -1.14
CA PRO A 265 -14.99 -16.52 -0.07
C PRO A 265 -15.02 -17.99 0.33
N GLN A 266 -13.83 -18.58 0.45
CA GLN A 266 -13.71 -19.97 0.90
C GLN A 266 -14.02 -20.05 2.40
N PRO A 267 -14.65 -21.14 2.85
CA PRO A 267 -14.87 -21.37 4.27
C PRO A 267 -13.56 -21.31 5.04
N ILE A 268 -13.57 -20.63 6.19
CA ILE A 268 -12.41 -20.58 7.07
C ILE A 268 -12.15 -21.99 7.60
N GLN A 269 -10.94 -22.51 7.37
CA GLN A 269 -10.57 -23.82 7.90
C GLN A 269 -10.44 -23.73 9.42
N ARG A 270 -11.25 -24.52 10.12
CA ARG A 270 -11.17 -24.67 11.57
C ARG A 270 -9.82 -25.33 11.95
N PRO A 271 -9.03 -24.72 12.84
CA PRO A 271 -7.82 -25.34 13.36
C PRO A 271 -8.14 -26.41 14.42
N GLU A 272 -7.15 -27.26 14.72
CA GLU A 272 -7.22 -28.13 15.90
C GLU A 272 -7.11 -27.29 17.19
N ILE A 273 -8.15 -27.33 18.01
CA ILE A 273 -8.23 -26.57 19.26
C ILE A 273 -7.82 -27.47 20.42
N PRO A 274 -6.77 -27.12 21.19
CA PRO A 274 -6.37 -27.93 22.34
C PRO A 274 -7.50 -28.04 23.38
N PRO A 275 -7.66 -29.20 24.03
CA PRO A 275 -8.71 -29.39 25.04
C PRO A 275 -8.63 -28.33 26.14
N GLN A 276 -9.80 -27.82 26.56
CA GLN A 276 -9.93 -26.86 27.67
C GLN A 276 -9.17 -25.54 27.47
N LYS A 277 -8.90 -25.15 26.22
CA LYS A 277 -8.17 -23.93 25.87
C LYS A 277 -8.86 -23.16 24.76
N ILE A 278 -8.54 -21.88 24.71
CA ILE A 278 -8.83 -21.00 23.58
C ILE A 278 -7.58 -20.97 22.70
N LEU A 279 -7.74 -21.26 21.41
CA LEU A 279 -6.67 -21.08 20.43
C LEU A 279 -6.78 -19.69 19.83
N VAL A 280 -5.70 -18.90 19.90
CA VAL A 280 -5.66 -17.54 19.38
C VAL A 280 -4.66 -17.45 18.24
N GLN A 281 -5.07 -16.82 17.15
CA GLN A 281 -4.33 -16.59 15.92
C GLN A 281 -4.24 -15.08 15.65
N LEU A 282 -3.05 -14.61 15.29
CA LEU A 282 -2.80 -13.24 14.84
C LEU A 282 -2.59 -13.26 13.32
N LEU A 283 -3.46 -12.56 12.60
CA LEU A 283 -3.56 -12.48 11.15
C LEU A 283 -3.34 -11.04 10.68
N GLY A 284 -3.01 -10.84 9.39
CA GLY A 284 -2.68 -9.54 8.81
C GLY A 284 -1.18 -9.36 8.54
N PRO A 285 -0.65 -8.12 8.48
CA PRO A 285 -1.35 -6.86 8.73
C PRO A 285 -2.43 -6.56 7.68
N ILE A 286 -3.38 -5.69 8.03
CA ILE A 286 -4.45 -5.22 7.15
C ILE A 286 -4.60 -3.69 7.25
N SER A 287 -5.15 -3.07 6.22
CA SER A 287 -5.50 -1.64 6.23
C SER A 287 -6.91 -1.36 6.73
N ALA A 288 -7.79 -2.38 6.74
CA ALA A 288 -9.18 -2.22 7.18
C ALA A 288 -9.29 -2.02 8.70
N ILE A 289 -10.29 -1.22 9.10
CA ILE A 289 -10.60 -0.92 10.52
C ILE A 289 -12.08 -1.14 10.87
N GLY A 290 -12.95 -1.33 9.87
CA GLY A 290 -14.39 -1.38 10.06
C GLY A 290 -15.07 -2.68 9.67
N GLU A 291 -14.33 -3.60 9.06
CA GLU A 291 -14.79 -4.95 8.73
C GLU A 291 -13.57 -5.86 8.55
N ILE A 292 -13.73 -7.17 8.79
CA ILE A 292 -12.70 -8.15 8.43
C ILE A 292 -12.64 -8.23 6.90
N PRO A 293 -11.48 -8.01 6.27
CA PRO A 293 -11.36 -8.11 4.82
C PRO A 293 -11.82 -9.48 4.34
N ALA A 294 -12.64 -9.50 3.28
CA ALA A 294 -13.14 -10.74 2.71
C ALA A 294 -12.01 -11.68 2.27
N ARG A 295 -10.88 -11.11 1.84
CA ARG A 295 -9.64 -11.81 1.45
C ARG A 295 -8.52 -11.71 2.48
N LEU A 296 -8.85 -11.76 3.76
CA LEU A 296 -7.83 -11.86 4.80
C LEU A 296 -6.96 -13.12 4.55
N ASN A 297 -5.62 -12.96 4.54
CA ASN A 297 -4.72 -14.10 4.53
C ASN A 297 -4.97 -14.95 5.78
N GLN A 298 -5.40 -16.20 5.57
CA GLN A 298 -5.80 -17.11 6.64
C GLN A 298 -4.61 -17.73 7.38
N THR A 299 -3.37 -17.52 6.89
CA THR A 299 -2.15 -18.02 7.53
C THR A 299 -1.81 -17.16 8.75
N PRO A 300 -1.84 -17.72 9.98
CA PRO A 300 -1.49 -16.95 11.17
C PRO A 300 -0.01 -16.57 11.17
N ARG A 301 0.30 -15.30 11.43
CA ARG A 301 1.68 -14.86 11.72
C ARG A 301 2.15 -15.36 13.08
N LYS A 302 1.22 -15.50 14.03
CA LYS A 302 1.47 -16.03 15.37
C LYS A 302 0.25 -16.80 15.86
N GLN A 303 0.49 -17.86 16.62
CA GLN A 303 -0.55 -18.63 17.27
C GLN A 303 -0.12 -18.97 18.70
N TRP A 304 -1.06 -18.91 19.65
CA TRP A 304 -0.87 -19.30 21.05
C TRP A 304 -2.19 -19.80 21.67
N THR A 305 -2.13 -20.31 22.88
CA THR A 305 -3.31 -20.75 23.63
C THR A 305 -3.46 -19.97 24.92
N GLN A 306 -4.71 -19.81 25.39
CA GLN A 306 -5.03 -19.14 26.65
C GLN A 306 -6.29 -19.71 27.30
N ASP A 307 -6.60 -19.26 28.51
CA ASP A 307 -7.65 -19.85 29.36
C ASP A 307 -9.07 -19.32 29.07
N ALA A 308 -9.19 -18.09 28.57
CA ALA A 308 -10.49 -17.43 28.34
C ALA A 308 -10.44 -16.52 27.12
N MET A 309 -11.60 -16.22 26.51
CA MET A 309 -11.75 -15.40 25.31
C MET A 309 -11.75 -13.90 25.65
N ALA A 310 -10.65 -13.42 26.22
CA ALA A 310 -10.41 -12.02 26.53
C ALA A 310 -8.96 -11.62 26.21
N PHE A 311 -8.69 -10.34 25.97
CA PHE A 311 -7.41 -9.89 25.42
C PHE A 311 -6.92 -8.62 26.08
N THR A 312 -5.70 -8.66 26.62
CA THR A 312 -5.08 -7.51 27.30
C THR A 312 -3.93 -6.89 26.52
N ARG A 313 -3.20 -7.70 25.74
CA ARG A 313 -2.12 -7.25 24.84
C ARG A 313 -1.82 -8.31 23.78
N LEU A 314 -1.19 -7.90 22.69
CA LEU A 314 -0.57 -8.83 21.74
C LEU A 314 0.77 -9.36 22.30
N PRO A 315 1.20 -10.56 21.90
CA PRO A 315 2.62 -10.95 22.03
C PRO A 315 3.49 -9.98 21.21
N PHE A 316 4.76 -9.84 21.57
CA PHE A 316 5.67 -8.98 20.81
C PHE A 316 6.16 -9.67 19.53
N ASN A 317 6.35 -8.91 18.46
CA ASN A 317 7.11 -9.36 17.31
C ASN A 317 8.61 -9.19 17.57
N TYR A 318 9.42 -10.08 17.00
CA TYR A 318 10.87 -10.05 17.12
C TYR A 318 11.50 -10.38 15.76
N ASP A 319 12.55 -9.65 15.40
CA ASP A 319 13.37 -9.94 14.22
C ASP A 319 14.29 -11.17 14.44
N SER A 320 15.09 -11.50 13.43
CA SER A 320 16.06 -12.61 13.49
C SER A 320 17.17 -12.42 14.54
N TRP A 321 17.30 -11.22 15.12
CA TRP A 321 18.25 -10.88 16.18
C TRP A 321 17.62 -10.95 17.58
N GLY A 322 16.30 -11.19 17.66
CA GLY A 322 15.56 -11.14 18.92
C GLY A 322 15.37 -9.70 19.43
N VAL A 323 15.45 -8.71 18.55
CA VAL A 323 15.09 -7.31 18.80
C VAL A 323 13.61 -7.14 18.49
N ARG A 324 12.91 -6.32 19.28
CA ARG A 324 11.48 -6.07 19.05
C ARG A 324 11.27 -5.41 17.71
N ASP A 325 10.29 -5.91 16.97
CA ASP A 325 9.89 -5.42 15.66
C ASP A 325 8.38 -5.08 15.67
N ASP A 326 7.89 -4.42 14.63
CA ASP A 326 6.47 -4.08 14.47
C ASP A 326 5.70 -5.26 13.86
N TRP A 327 4.43 -5.41 14.26
CA TRP A 327 3.50 -6.31 13.56
C TRP A 327 2.97 -5.69 12.26
N THR A 328 2.92 -4.35 12.19
CA THR A 328 2.41 -3.60 11.04
C THR A 328 3.47 -3.43 9.95
N GLN A 329 3.03 -3.17 8.71
CA GLN A 329 3.94 -2.92 7.59
C GLN A 329 3.34 -1.86 6.66
N GLY A 330 4.14 -0.87 6.26
CA GLY A 330 3.67 0.19 5.35
C GLY A 330 2.42 0.89 5.90
N ASP A 331 1.38 0.98 5.08
CA ASP A 331 0.08 1.56 5.44
C ASP A 331 -0.87 0.58 6.16
N ALA A 332 -0.56 -0.72 6.18
CA ALA A 332 -1.36 -1.74 6.85
C ALA A 332 -1.10 -1.67 8.36
N LYS A 333 -1.85 -0.80 9.05
CA LYS A 333 -1.66 -0.44 10.47
C LYS A 333 -2.55 -1.20 11.46
N SER A 334 -3.30 -2.21 10.99
CA SER A 334 -4.15 -3.04 11.84
C SER A 334 -3.77 -4.51 11.75
N MET A 335 -4.12 -5.27 12.78
CA MET A 335 -4.03 -6.73 12.82
C MET A 335 -5.44 -7.32 13.05
N VAL A 336 -5.63 -8.61 12.74
CA VAL A 336 -6.84 -9.34 13.12
C VAL A 336 -6.45 -10.40 14.14
N VAL A 337 -7.15 -10.43 15.26
CA VAL A 337 -7.03 -11.46 16.28
C VAL A 337 -8.24 -12.37 16.14
N ARG A 338 -7.99 -13.64 15.84
CA ARG A 338 -9.01 -14.68 15.75
C ARG A 338 -8.83 -15.66 16.91
N ALA A 339 -9.90 -15.92 17.65
CA ALA A 339 -9.91 -16.87 18.75
C ALA A 339 -10.95 -17.95 18.53
N TRP A 340 -10.56 -19.20 18.76
CA TRP A 340 -11.38 -20.38 18.60
C TRP A 340 -11.57 -21.07 19.94
N ALA A 341 -12.78 -21.56 20.20
CA ALA A 341 -13.13 -22.31 21.39
C ALA A 341 -14.17 -23.39 21.11
N ASN A 342 -14.05 -24.49 21.85
CA ASN A 342 -15.14 -25.45 22.01
C ASN A 342 -15.86 -25.11 23.30
N VAL A 343 -17.10 -24.65 23.22
CA VAL A 343 -17.88 -24.25 24.39
C VAL A 343 -18.96 -25.29 24.62
N HIS A 344 -18.91 -25.96 25.76
CA HIS A 344 -19.96 -26.88 26.17
C HIS A 344 -21.02 -26.13 26.96
N LEU A 345 -22.28 -26.20 26.51
CA LEU A 345 -23.40 -25.57 27.18
C LEU A 345 -24.44 -26.63 27.55
N GLU A 346 -25.10 -26.41 28.67
CA GLU A 346 -26.35 -27.10 28.99
C GLU A 346 -27.50 -26.51 28.16
N PRO A 347 -28.60 -27.24 27.98
CA PRO A 347 -29.80 -26.66 27.39
C PRO A 347 -30.30 -25.45 28.20
N GLY A 348 -30.75 -24.41 27.49
CA GLY A 348 -31.38 -23.23 28.10
C GLY A 348 -31.06 -21.92 27.41
N ASP A 349 -31.59 -20.84 28.00
CA ASP A 349 -31.42 -19.47 27.52
C ASP A 349 -30.23 -18.79 28.20
N TYR A 350 -29.39 -18.21 27.36
CA TYR A 350 -28.18 -17.49 27.73
C TYR A 350 -28.22 -16.06 27.19
N GLN A 351 -27.40 -15.20 27.80
CA GLN A 351 -27.00 -13.93 27.25
C GLN A 351 -25.52 -13.99 26.90
N ILE A 352 -25.17 -13.57 25.70
CA ILE A 352 -23.79 -13.44 25.25
C ILE A 352 -23.45 -11.97 25.19
N MET A 353 -22.35 -11.59 25.85
CA MET A 353 -21.81 -10.25 25.81
C MET A 353 -20.49 -10.23 25.05
N VAL A 354 -20.36 -9.29 24.11
CA VAL A 354 -19.10 -8.95 23.46
C VAL A 354 -18.71 -7.53 23.82
N ARG A 355 -17.49 -7.36 24.33
CA ARG A 355 -16.81 -6.08 24.47
C ARG A 355 -15.72 -5.97 23.43
N SER A 356 -15.62 -4.85 22.74
CA SER A 356 -14.46 -4.55 21.90
C SER A 356 -14.28 -3.05 21.65
N ARG A 357 -13.03 -2.60 21.60
CA ARG A 357 -12.66 -1.22 21.24
C ARG A 357 -12.89 -0.86 19.77
N SER A 358 -12.91 -1.87 18.94
CA SER A 358 -12.81 -1.79 17.48
C SER A 358 -13.77 -2.81 16.88
N PHE A 359 -13.83 -2.88 15.54
CA PHE A 359 -14.70 -3.85 14.89
C PHE A 359 -14.35 -5.26 15.33
N SER A 360 -15.36 -5.99 15.80
CA SER A 360 -15.28 -7.40 16.13
C SER A 360 -16.53 -8.15 15.72
N ARG A 361 -16.42 -9.47 15.59
CA ARG A 361 -17.53 -10.37 15.34
C ARG A 361 -17.37 -11.68 16.09
N LEU A 362 -18.48 -12.21 16.57
CA LEU A 362 -18.58 -13.56 17.12
C LEU A 362 -19.44 -14.41 16.19
N LEU A 363 -18.93 -15.58 15.84
CA LEU A 363 -19.66 -16.63 15.14
C LEU A 363 -19.78 -17.85 16.05
N ILE A 364 -20.96 -18.47 16.05
CA ILE A 364 -21.23 -19.76 16.70
C ILE A 364 -21.70 -20.73 15.62
N ASP A 365 -21.02 -21.88 15.50
CA ASP A 365 -21.27 -22.90 14.47
C ASP A 365 -21.36 -22.31 13.05
N GLY A 366 -20.48 -21.35 12.77
CA GLY A 366 -20.40 -20.63 11.49
C GLY A 366 -21.43 -19.51 11.29
N GLN A 367 -22.39 -19.33 12.19
CA GLN A 367 -23.39 -18.28 12.11
C GLN A 367 -22.93 -17.03 12.88
N ALA A 368 -22.99 -15.85 12.24
CA ALA A 368 -22.70 -14.58 12.91
C ALA A 368 -23.77 -14.25 13.97
N ILE A 369 -23.35 -14.11 15.22
CA ILE A 369 -24.21 -13.87 16.38
C ILE A 369 -24.24 -12.40 16.76
N VAL A 370 -23.07 -11.75 16.78
CA VAL A 370 -22.95 -10.35 17.18
C VAL A 370 -21.74 -9.70 16.52
N THR A 371 -21.86 -8.41 16.20
CA THR A 371 -20.78 -7.55 15.73
C THR A 371 -20.69 -6.26 16.54
N THR A 372 -19.49 -5.68 16.61
CA THR A 372 -19.25 -4.35 17.19
C THR A 372 -18.80 -3.39 16.09
N PRO A 373 -19.06 -2.07 16.23
CA PRO A 373 -18.69 -1.10 15.21
C PRO A 373 -17.18 -0.80 15.22
N LYS A 374 -16.72 -0.12 14.17
CA LYS A 374 -15.33 0.37 14.08
C LYS A 374 -14.98 1.34 15.20
N GLN A 375 -13.70 1.38 15.57
CA GLN A 375 -13.20 2.36 16.54
C GLN A 375 -13.39 3.80 16.02
N VAL A 376 -13.94 4.68 16.85
CA VAL A 376 -14.18 6.09 16.54
C VAL A 376 -13.19 6.97 17.29
N ASN A 377 -12.51 7.86 16.58
CA ASN A 377 -11.60 8.83 17.18
C ASN A 377 -12.38 10.08 17.62
N ARG A 378 -12.39 10.38 18.92
CA ARG A 378 -12.90 11.64 19.47
C ARG A 378 -11.71 12.61 19.66
N GLY A 379 -11.34 13.30 18.59
CA GLY A 379 -10.13 14.14 18.54
C GLY A 379 -10.20 15.50 19.27
N GLY A 380 -11.30 15.84 19.94
CA GLY A 380 -11.48 17.13 20.60
C GLY A 380 -11.23 17.10 22.10
N ALA A 381 -10.39 17.99 22.62
CA ALA A 381 -10.17 18.18 24.07
C ALA A 381 -11.36 18.86 24.80
N HIS A 382 -12.45 19.14 24.08
CA HIS A 382 -13.65 19.83 24.59
C HIS A 382 -14.87 18.91 24.73
N HIS A 383 -14.71 17.59 24.56
CA HIS A 383 -15.80 16.66 24.77
C HIS A 383 -16.10 16.53 26.26
N VAL A 384 -17.39 16.45 26.59
CA VAL A 384 -17.85 16.13 27.95
C VAL A 384 -17.32 14.75 28.32
N VAL A 385 -16.84 14.59 29.56
CA VAL A 385 -16.44 13.28 30.10
C VAL A 385 -17.65 12.36 30.02
N ASP A 386 -17.52 11.23 29.32
CA ASP A 386 -18.59 10.24 29.26
C ASP A 386 -18.91 9.76 30.69
N PRO A 387 -20.20 9.67 31.07
CA PRO A 387 -20.56 9.10 32.36
C PRO A 387 -20.09 7.65 32.44
N LEU A 388 -19.90 7.15 33.67
CA LEU A 388 -19.64 5.73 33.86
C LEU A 388 -20.78 4.91 33.23
N PRO A 389 -20.47 3.87 32.44
CA PRO A 389 -21.50 3.03 31.84
C PRO A 389 -22.30 2.33 32.94
N ASN A 390 -23.62 2.24 32.73
CA ASN A 390 -24.45 1.35 33.54
C ASN A 390 -24.06 -0.11 33.26
N VAL A 391 -24.10 -0.93 34.29
CA VAL A 391 -23.82 -2.36 34.18
C VAL A 391 -25.11 -3.17 34.15
N PRO A 392 -25.18 -4.26 33.36
CA PRO A 392 -26.37 -5.12 33.29
C PRO A 392 -26.69 -5.85 34.60
N VAL A 393 -25.66 -6.16 35.39
CA VAL A 393 -25.76 -6.94 36.63
C VAL A 393 -25.00 -6.22 37.74
N ASP A 394 -25.58 -6.13 38.93
CA ASP A 394 -24.94 -5.49 40.08
C ASP A 394 -23.58 -6.14 40.42
N GLY A 395 -22.58 -5.30 40.68
CA GLY A 395 -21.20 -5.75 40.98
C GLY A 395 -20.38 -6.15 39.74
N MET A 396 -20.96 -6.13 38.54
CA MET A 396 -20.23 -6.33 37.30
C MET A 396 -19.31 -5.13 37.02
N ARG A 397 -18.16 -5.40 36.42
CA ARG A 397 -17.20 -4.36 36.00
C ARG A 397 -17.76 -3.58 34.81
N PRO A 398 -17.82 -2.23 34.84
CA PRO A 398 -18.21 -1.44 33.67
C PRO A 398 -17.18 -1.56 32.55
N HIS A 399 -17.61 -1.43 31.28
CA HIS A 399 -16.68 -1.47 30.16
C HIS A 399 -15.76 -0.24 30.16
N PHE A 400 -14.56 -0.38 29.59
CA PHE A 400 -13.60 0.72 29.49
C PHE A 400 -14.07 1.81 28.51
N MET A 401 -13.53 3.02 28.67
CA MET A 401 -13.84 4.15 27.79
C MET A 401 -13.55 3.80 26.32
N SER A 402 -14.48 4.17 25.43
CA SER A 402 -14.44 3.89 23.98
C SER A 402 -14.61 2.43 23.57
N ASP A 403 -14.76 1.51 24.51
CA ASP A 403 -15.13 0.14 24.18
C ASP A 403 -16.64 0.06 23.91
N HIS A 404 -17.02 -0.76 22.93
CA HIS A 404 -18.39 -1.08 22.62
C HIS A 404 -18.81 -2.32 23.37
N GLU A 405 -19.98 -2.28 24.01
CA GLU A 405 -20.63 -3.44 24.61
C GLU A 405 -21.90 -3.80 23.82
N ARG A 406 -22.05 -5.09 23.52
CA ARG A 406 -23.22 -5.66 22.88
C ARG A 406 -23.62 -6.93 23.64
N ILE A 407 -24.90 -7.01 24.01
CA ILE A 407 -25.50 -8.18 24.65
C ILE A 407 -26.60 -8.71 23.74
N VAL A 408 -26.60 -10.01 23.51
CA VAL A 408 -27.60 -10.70 22.68
C VAL A 408 -28.11 -11.94 23.41
N SER A 409 -29.39 -12.25 23.25
CA SER A 409 -29.98 -13.50 23.71
C SER A 409 -29.53 -14.66 22.83
N PHE A 410 -29.30 -15.82 23.42
CA PHE A 410 -28.86 -17.03 22.75
C PHE A 410 -29.50 -18.25 23.39
N HIS A 411 -30.18 -19.08 22.59
CA HIS A 411 -30.73 -20.35 23.04
C HIS A 411 -29.75 -21.48 22.71
N SER A 412 -29.49 -22.36 23.68
CA SER A 412 -28.69 -23.56 23.49
C SER A 412 -29.58 -24.80 23.64
N ASP A 413 -29.51 -25.72 22.68
CA ASP A 413 -30.10 -27.06 22.78
C ASP A 413 -29.22 -28.03 23.61
N GLY A 414 -28.09 -27.53 24.13
CA GLY A 414 -27.08 -28.31 24.83
C GLY A 414 -25.99 -28.87 23.93
N GLY A 415 -24.89 -29.31 24.53
CA GLY A 415 -23.76 -29.92 23.82
C GLY A 415 -22.61 -28.94 23.55
N THR A 416 -21.70 -29.34 22.65
CA THR A 416 -20.48 -28.58 22.35
C THR A 416 -20.67 -27.77 21.06
N GLN A 417 -20.49 -26.46 21.17
CA GLN A 417 -20.59 -25.50 20.09
C GLN A 417 -19.20 -25.00 19.69
N GLU A 418 -19.01 -24.72 18.40
CA GLU A 418 -17.81 -24.06 17.89
C GLU A 418 -17.98 -22.55 17.97
N TRP A 419 -17.08 -21.88 18.68
CA TRP A 419 -17.10 -20.42 18.81
C TRP A 419 -15.86 -19.85 18.12
N MET A 420 -16.06 -18.91 17.19
CA MET A 420 -15.00 -18.14 16.54
C MET A 420 -15.22 -16.65 16.77
N TYR A 421 -14.28 -16.01 17.45
CA TYR A 421 -14.28 -14.57 17.66
C TYR A 421 -13.17 -13.91 16.85
N GLU A 422 -13.48 -12.82 16.17
CA GLU A 422 -12.49 -11.99 15.49
C GLU A 422 -12.59 -10.53 15.93
N ALA A 423 -11.44 -9.90 16.16
CA ALA A 423 -11.35 -8.46 16.42
C ALA A 423 -10.21 -7.83 15.62
N ILE A 424 -10.48 -6.68 15.01
CA ILE A 424 -9.42 -5.83 14.44
C ILE A 424 -8.72 -5.12 15.59
N VAL A 425 -7.40 -5.02 15.56
CA VAL A 425 -6.61 -4.34 16.60
C VAL A 425 -5.67 -3.36 15.91
N GLY A 426 -5.69 -2.10 16.34
CA GLY A 426 -4.93 -1.01 15.71
C GLY A 426 -5.65 -0.29 14.58
N GLY A 427 -4.88 0.45 13.81
CA GLY A 427 -5.33 1.29 12.71
C GLY A 427 -4.40 2.49 12.51
N PRO A 428 -4.57 3.27 11.43
CA PRO A 428 -3.65 4.36 11.07
C PRO A 428 -3.38 5.37 12.20
N ASN A 429 -4.37 5.59 13.08
CA ASN A 429 -4.30 6.50 14.21
C ASN A 429 -4.49 5.77 15.56
N TYR A 430 -4.43 4.44 15.58
CA TYR A 430 -4.74 3.64 16.76
C TYR A 430 -3.58 2.72 17.10
N ARG A 431 -3.27 2.60 18.39
CA ARG A 431 -2.28 1.64 18.87
C ARG A 431 -2.81 0.22 18.72
N LEU A 432 -1.90 -0.75 18.61
CA LEU A 432 -2.24 -2.18 18.68
C LEU A 432 -2.64 -2.60 20.10
N GLU A 433 -3.78 -2.10 20.58
CA GLU A 433 -4.30 -2.30 21.93
C GLU A 433 -5.76 -2.78 21.91
N PHE A 434 -6.13 -3.55 22.93
CA PHE A 434 -7.44 -4.22 22.98
C PHE A 434 -8.50 -3.47 23.78
N GLY A 435 -8.11 -2.54 24.66
CA GLY A 435 -9.00 -2.16 25.76
C GLY A 435 -9.36 -3.37 26.62
N GLU A 436 -10.66 -3.58 26.85
CA GLU A 436 -11.24 -4.74 27.54
C GLU A 436 -11.95 -5.70 26.56
N THR A 437 -11.35 -5.89 25.38
CA THR A 437 -11.89 -6.79 24.36
C THR A 437 -12.08 -8.20 24.93
N SER A 438 -13.32 -8.68 24.93
CA SER A 438 -13.70 -9.94 25.56
C SER A 438 -15.04 -10.48 25.08
N VAL A 439 -15.24 -11.79 25.24
CA VAL A 439 -16.52 -12.48 25.08
C VAL A 439 -16.88 -13.12 26.42
N ALA A 440 -18.10 -12.86 26.88
CA ALA A 440 -18.64 -13.39 28.13
C ALA A 440 -20.03 -13.96 27.92
N ILE A 441 -20.44 -14.85 28.82
CA ILE A 441 -21.75 -15.51 28.78
C ILE A 441 -22.33 -15.61 30.20
N ALA A 442 -23.65 -15.50 30.30
CA ALA A 442 -24.42 -15.68 31.53
C ALA A 442 -25.76 -16.36 31.20
N ARG A 443 -26.42 -16.96 32.20
CA ARG A 443 -27.88 -17.09 32.15
C ARG A 443 -28.51 -15.75 32.52
N THR A 444 -29.79 -15.57 32.21
CA THR A 444 -30.52 -14.33 32.53
C THR A 444 -30.39 -13.99 34.02
N ASP A 445 -30.06 -12.73 34.31
CA ASP A 445 -29.84 -12.16 35.66
C ASP A 445 -28.65 -12.75 36.46
N GLU A 446 -27.82 -13.59 35.85
CA GLU A 446 -26.58 -14.09 36.45
C GLU A 446 -25.37 -13.24 36.07
N MET A 447 -24.31 -13.30 36.88
CA MET A 447 -23.03 -12.65 36.57
C MET A 447 -22.43 -13.22 35.28
N PHE A 448 -22.05 -12.33 34.35
CA PHE A 448 -21.31 -12.72 33.16
C PHE A 448 -19.95 -13.32 33.50
N HIS A 449 -19.61 -14.44 32.88
CA HIS A 449 -18.29 -15.07 32.99
C HIS A 449 -17.60 -15.05 31.64
N LEU A 450 -16.29 -14.77 31.60
CA LEU A 450 -15.51 -14.86 30.37
C LEU A 450 -15.63 -16.28 29.79
N VAL A 451 -15.87 -16.36 28.48
CA VAL A 451 -15.96 -17.64 27.77
C VAL A 451 -14.64 -18.39 27.95
N SER A 452 -14.73 -19.52 28.63
CA SER A 452 -13.64 -20.39 29.06
C SER A 452 -14.19 -21.79 29.28
N ASP A 453 -13.34 -22.80 29.33
CA ASP A 453 -13.76 -24.21 29.50
C ASP A 453 -14.64 -24.46 30.74
N ARG A 454 -14.45 -23.67 31.81
CA ARG A 454 -15.11 -23.89 33.11
C ARG A 454 -15.81 -22.66 33.68
N HIS A 455 -16.00 -21.61 32.88
CA HIS A 455 -16.57 -20.34 33.32
C HIS A 455 -15.93 -19.80 34.62
N THR A 456 -14.60 -19.78 34.72
CA THR A 456 -13.92 -19.49 36.00
C THR A 456 -13.67 -18.02 36.28
N PHE A 457 -13.97 -17.13 35.34
CA PHE A 457 -13.65 -15.70 35.45
C PHE A 457 -14.92 -14.87 35.40
N PRO A 458 -15.58 -14.59 36.55
CA PRO A 458 -16.69 -13.65 36.59
C PRO A 458 -16.21 -12.27 36.15
N LEU A 459 -17.06 -11.51 35.46
CA LEU A 459 -16.75 -10.19 34.95
C LEU A 459 -16.89 -9.11 36.03
N THR A 460 -16.18 -9.34 37.13
CA THR A 460 -15.95 -8.43 38.24
C THR A 460 -14.51 -7.91 38.14
N ASP A 461 -14.16 -6.91 38.95
CA ASP A 461 -12.78 -6.41 39.00
C ASP A 461 -11.79 -7.50 39.41
N ASP A 462 -12.14 -8.34 40.40
CA ASP A 462 -11.29 -9.43 40.86
C ASP A 462 -11.12 -10.52 39.81
N GLY A 463 -12.21 -10.93 39.15
CA GLY A 463 -12.16 -11.94 38.09
C GLY A 463 -11.38 -11.46 36.87
N TRP A 464 -11.54 -10.19 36.47
CA TRP A 464 -10.74 -9.58 35.41
C TRP A 464 -9.25 -9.49 35.76
N ASN A 465 -8.93 -9.09 37.00
CA ASN A 465 -7.55 -9.01 37.48
C ASN A 465 -6.88 -10.39 37.50
N GLN A 466 -7.60 -11.42 37.97
CA GLN A 466 -7.10 -12.81 37.96
C GLN A 466 -6.81 -13.29 36.54
N PHE A 467 -7.73 -13.06 35.60
CA PHE A 467 -7.54 -13.38 34.19
C PHE A 467 -6.33 -12.62 33.60
N SER A 468 -6.28 -11.30 33.80
CA SER A 468 -5.26 -10.41 33.25
C SER A 468 -3.85 -10.83 33.70
N GLN A 469 -3.68 -11.14 34.99
CA GLN A 469 -2.40 -11.62 35.53
C GLN A 469 -1.96 -12.94 34.89
N ARG A 470 -2.88 -13.91 34.75
CA ARG A 470 -2.60 -15.20 34.11
C ARG A 470 -2.21 -15.04 32.64
N GLN A 471 -2.96 -14.24 31.89
CA GLN A 471 -2.66 -14.00 30.48
C GLN A 471 -1.32 -13.29 30.31
N ARG A 472 -1.03 -12.26 31.11
CA ARG A 472 0.26 -11.54 31.06
C ARG A 472 1.44 -12.47 31.36
N ALA A 473 1.36 -13.28 32.41
CA ALA A 473 2.43 -14.23 32.75
C ALA A 473 2.69 -15.24 31.61
N MET A 474 1.63 -15.75 30.98
CA MET A 474 1.74 -16.65 29.83
C MET A 474 2.39 -15.96 28.63
N LEU A 475 1.94 -14.74 28.27
CA LEU A 475 2.50 -14.00 27.15
C LEU A 475 3.96 -13.59 27.40
N ASP A 476 4.32 -13.20 28.63
CA ASP A 476 5.70 -12.88 29.00
C ASP A 476 6.62 -14.10 28.85
N GLN A 477 6.12 -15.29 29.19
CA GLN A 477 6.84 -16.54 28.98
C GLN A 477 6.98 -16.86 27.49
N LEU A 478 5.93 -16.67 26.70
CA LEU A 478 5.95 -16.84 25.24
C LEU A 478 6.95 -15.90 24.57
N ASP A 479 6.95 -14.63 24.97
CA ASP A 479 7.84 -13.58 24.46
C ASP A 479 9.30 -13.92 24.80
N ARG A 480 9.58 -14.33 26.05
CA ARG A 480 10.92 -14.73 26.48
C ARG A 480 11.45 -15.92 25.68
N ARG A 481 10.64 -16.98 25.51
CA ARG A 481 11.02 -18.17 24.73
C ARG A 481 11.25 -17.81 23.26
N THR A 482 10.37 -17.00 22.67
CA THR A 482 10.49 -16.56 21.27
C THR A 482 11.79 -15.79 21.07
N ARG A 483 12.05 -14.79 21.91
CA ARG A 483 13.26 -13.97 21.84
C ARG A 483 14.53 -14.79 22.01
N GLN A 484 14.57 -15.68 23.00
CA GLN A 484 15.74 -16.55 23.24
C GLN A 484 16.01 -17.45 22.04
N LYS A 485 14.98 -18.05 21.45
CA LYS A 485 15.11 -18.91 20.27
C LYS A 485 15.71 -18.14 19.09
N LEU A 486 15.19 -16.96 18.77
CA LEU A 486 15.68 -16.15 17.64
C LEU A 486 17.10 -15.65 17.90
N ALA A 487 17.36 -15.07 19.06
CA ALA A 487 18.69 -14.59 19.43
C ALA A 487 19.75 -15.71 19.44
N SER A 488 19.35 -16.96 19.77
CA SER A 488 20.28 -18.09 19.78
C SER A 488 20.91 -18.38 18.41
N GLN A 489 20.22 -18.02 17.33
CA GLN A 489 20.73 -18.13 15.96
C GLN A 489 21.94 -17.21 15.72
N GLN A 490 22.05 -16.13 16.49
CA GLN A 490 23.16 -15.17 16.43
C GLN A 490 24.23 -15.43 17.50
N SER A 491 24.13 -16.54 18.25
CA SER A 491 25.09 -16.85 19.33
C SER A 491 26.53 -16.91 18.83
N GLN A 492 26.76 -17.47 17.64
CA GLN A 492 28.11 -17.55 17.07
C GLN A 492 28.70 -16.16 16.79
N TYR A 493 27.91 -15.29 16.16
CA TYR A 493 28.30 -13.89 15.91
C TYR A 493 28.64 -13.16 17.21
N TRP A 494 27.78 -13.28 18.24
CA TRP A 494 28.02 -12.64 19.53
C TRP A 494 29.22 -13.24 20.26
N ASN A 495 29.41 -14.55 20.21
CA ASN A 495 30.58 -15.21 20.81
C ASN A 495 31.88 -14.73 20.16
N GLN A 496 31.92 -14.62 18.82
CA GLN A 496 33.07 -14.07 18.11
C GLN A 496 33.35 -12.62 18.52
N ARG A 497 32.31 -11.76 18.58
CA ARG A 497 32.47 -10.38 19.06
C ARG A 497 32.91 -10.31 20.52
N HIS A 498 32.38 -11.16 21.40
CA HIS A 498 32.78 -11.19 22.81
C HIS A 498 34.23 -11.66 22.97
N THR A 499 34.65 -12.67 22.21
CA THR A 499 36.05 -13.11 22.17
C THR A 499 36.95 -12.01 21.64
N TYR A 500 36.61 -11.41 20.50
CA TYR A 500 37.35 -10.28 19.93
C TYR A 500 37.45 -9.11 20.92
N ALA A 501 36.35 -8.74 21.56
CA ALA A 501 36.33 -7.69 22.57
C ALA A 501 37.22 -8.04 23.77
N LYS A 502 37.17 -9.27 24.27
CA LYS A 502 38.07 -9.72 25.36
C LYS A 502 39.54 -9.66 24.96
N GLU A 503 39.87 -10.03 23.74
CA GLU A 503 41.24 -10.08 23.23
C GLU A 503 41.80 -8.70 22.87
N HIS A 504 40.97 -7.78 22.36
CA HIS A 504 41.43 -6.54 21.71
C HIS A 504 40.90 -5.25 22.35
N LEU A 505 39.80 -5.31 23.10
CA LEU A 505 39.19 -4.13 23.75
C LEU A 505 39.33 -4.18 25.27
N ILE A 506 39.50 -5.37 25.83
CA ILE A 506 39.84 -5.60 27.24
C ILE A 506 41.33 -5.93 27.34
N SER A 507 42.20 -5.07 26.80
CA SER A 507 43.63 -5.10 27.11
C SER A 507 43.94 -4.00 28.11
N ASP A 508 44.30 -4.38 29.34
CA ASP A 508 45.06 -3.61 30.34
C ASP A 508 44.71 -2.12 30.55
N GLN A 509 43.45 -1.71 30.34
CA GLN A 509 43.05 -0.35 30.71
C GLN A 509 42.88 -0.25 32.23
N GLN A 510 43.89 0.32 32.88
CA GLN A 510 43.88 0.82 34.26
C GLN A 510 42.91 2.02 34.42
N HIS A 511 41.64 1.85 34.06
CA HIS A 511 40.61 2.81 34.41
C HIS A 511 39.79 2.22 35.55
N THR A 512 40.11 2.65 36.76
CA THR A 512 39.54 2.11 38.01
C THR A 512 38.11 2.58 38.27
N ASP A 513 37.64 3.62 37.56
CA ASP A 513 36.28 4.14 37.68
C ASP A 513 35.76 4.83 36.39
N ILE A 514 34.45 5.10 36.38
CA ILE A 514 33.72 5.74 35.28
C ILE A 514 34.25 7.16 34.98
N ASP A 515 34.70 7.90 35.99
CA ASP A 515 35.11 9.29 35.83
C ASP A 515 36.42 9.38 35.05
N SER A 516 37.36 8.46 35.28
CA SER A 516 38.60 8.35 34.52
C SER A 516 38.38 8.03 33.03
N ILE A 517 37.33 7.25 32.72
CA ILE A 517 36.92 6.92 31.35
C ILE A 517 36.32 8.15 30.67
N ILE A 518 35.48 8.91 31.38
CA ILE A 518 34.87 10.13 30.86
C ILE A 518 35.95 11.16 30.53
N GLN A 519 36.91 11.38 31.43
CA GLN A 519 37.98 12.36 31.21
C GLN A 519 38.85 12.00 29.99
N SER A 520 39.26 10.73 29.86
CA SER A 520 40.02 10.25 28.70
C SER A 520 39.27 10.44 27.37
N ARG A 521 37.94 10.24 27.37
CA ARG A 521 37.10 10.48 26.19
C ARG A 521 36.95 11.96 25.86
N ILE A 522 36.85 12.82 26.87
CA ILE A 522 36.81 14.28 26.69
C ILE A 522 38.12 14.75 26.05
N ASP A 523 39.27 14.28 26.55
CA ASP A 523 40.58 14.69 26.05
C ASP A 523 40.81 14.20 24.60
N ALA A 524 40.37 12.99 24.28
CA ALA A 524 40.42 12.44 22.92
C ALA A 524 39.49 13.20 21.94
N GLU A 525 38.30 13.60 22.39
CA GLU A 525 37.36 14.39 21.59
C GLU A 525 37.86 15.83 21.38
N ASN A 526 38.46 16.45 22.39
CA ASN A 526 39.10 17.75 22.26
C ASN A 526 40.28 17.71 21.27
N THR A 527 41.06 16.62 21.29
CA THR A 527 42.14 16.38 20.31
C THR A 527 41.60 16.17 18.89
N ARG A 528 40.48 15.45 18.74
CA ARG A 528 39.81 15.30 17.43
C ARG A 528 39.27 16.63 16.92
N ARG A 529 38.61 17.43 17.76
CA ARG A 529 38.09 18.75 17.38
C ARG A 529 39.20 19.68 16.90
N SER A 530 40.34 19.69 17.59
CA SER A 530 41.52 20.45 17.16
C SER A 530 42.08 19.99 15.80
N ASN A 531 41.95 18.70 15.47
CA ASN A 531 42.34 18.18 14.15
C ASN A 531 41.26 18.41 13.07
N THR A 532 39.99 18.48 13.42
CA THR A 532 38.87 18.79 12.51
C THR A 532 38.86 20.27 12.09
N GLU A 533 39.37 21.18 12.92
CA GLU A 533 39.58 22.59 12.54
C GLU A 533 40.51 22.76 11.33
N HIS A 534 41.39 21.80 11.03
CA HIS A 534 42.22 21.78 9.81
C HIS A 534 41.49 21.29 8.55
N ALA A 535 40.30 20.67 8.66
CA ALA A 535 39.50 20.19 7.53
C ALA A 535 38.35 21.15 7.13
N GLY A 536 38.11 22.21 7.91
CA GLY A 536 36.99 23.16 7.74
C GLY A 536 37.06 24.13 6.54
N GLN A 537 38.02 23.97 5.62
CA GLN A 537 38.11 24.86 4.45
C GLN A 537 37.06 24.58 3.35
N ALA A 538 36.44 23.39 3.31
CA ALA A 538 35.40 23.06 2.32
C ALA A 538 33.97 23.43 2.78
N ASP A 539 33.70 23.40 4.09
CA ASP A 539 32.37 23.69 4.69
C ASP A 539 32.05 25.21 4.73
N THR A 540 33.10 26.04 4.69
CA THR A 540 33.00 27.51 4.62
C THR A 540 32.58 28.00 3.23
N LEU A 541 32.95 27.31 2.14
CA LEU A 541 32.55 27.74 0.78
C LEU A 541 31.03 27.70 0.59
N TYR A 542 30.38 26.62 1.02
CA TYR A 542 28.93 26.51 0.89
C TYR A 542 28.22 27.53 1.79
N THR A 543 28.54 27.52 3.09
CA THR A 543 27.85 28.33 4.10
C THR A 543 28.07 29.84 3.89
N ASP A 544 29.30 30.26 3.56
CA ASP A 544 29.64 31.69 3.48
C ASP A 544 29.43 32.29 2.09
N ARG A 545 29.44 31.48 1.02
CA ARG A 545 29.43 31.98 -0.36
C ARG A 545 28.26 31.46 -1.19
N VAL A 546 28.02 30.15 -1.22
CA VAL A 546 26.99 29.54 -2.09
C VAL A 546 25.58 29.72 -1.52
N GLN A 547 25.39 29.42 -0.23
CA GLN A 547 24.08 29.49 0.41
C GLN A 547 23.47 30.90 0.35
N PRO A 548 24.22 32.01 0.56
CA PRO A 548 23.70 33.35 0.35
C PRO A 548 23.23 33.63 -1.08
N ILE A 549 23.94 33.11 -2.10
CA ILE A 549 23.56 33.25 -3.52
C ILE A 549 22.23 32.51 -3.78
N LEU A 550 22.13 31.25 -3.35
CA LEU A 550 20.92 30.44 -3.53
C LEU A 550 19.72 31.04 -2.77
N ARG A 551 19.94 31.58 -1.57
CA ARG A 551 18.90 32.29 -0.80
C ARG A 551 18.39 33.53 -1.53
N ARG A 552 19.30 34.30 -2.15
CA ARG A 552 18.95 35.54 -2.84
C ARG A 552 18.19 35.29 -4.14
N HIS A 553 18.62 34.32 -4.94
CA HIS A 553 18.12 34.14 -6.31
C HIS A 553 17.09 33.02 -6.46
N CYS A 554 17.15 31.96 -5.64
CA CYS A 554 16.41 30.73 -5.89
C CYS A 554 15.32 30.44 -4.84
N ALA A 555 15.56 30.78 -3.57
CA ALA A 555 14.68 30.38 -2.45
C ALA A 555 13.24 30.87 -2.58
N ARG A 556 13.02 32.03 -3.21
CA ARG A 556 11.67 32.58 -3.40
C ARG A 556 10.72 31.64 -4.16
N CYS A 557 11.25 30.84 -5.09
CA CYS A 557 10.46 29.91 -5.91
C CYS A 557 10.74 28.44 -5.56
N HIS A 558 11.95 28.11 -5.10
CA HIS A 558 12.43 26.74 -4.87
C HIS A 558 12.67 26.42 -3.38
N ASP A 559 12.03 27.14 -2.47
CA ASP A 559 11.97 26.79 -1.04
C ASP A 559 10.51 26.52 -0.63
N ASP A 560 9.81 27.50 -0.04
CA ASP A 560 8.42 27.34 0.38
C ASP A 560 7.45 27.10 -0.79
N LYS A 561 7.74 27.69 -1.97
CA LYS A 561 6.83 27.67 -3.14
C LYS A 561 7.11 26.55 -4.16
N GLN A 562 8.11 25.70 -3.92
CA GLN A 562 8.45 24.47 -4.67
C GLN A 562 8.06 24.44 -6.17
N GLN A 563 8.35 25.51 -6.91
CA GLN A 563 8.03 25.56 -8.34
C GLN A 563 8.89 24.55 -9.11
N GLY A 564 8.25 23.82 -10.04
CA GLY A 564 8.88 22.71 -10.74
C GLY A 564 9.35 21.60 -9.81
N GLU A 565 8.71 21.42 -8.65
CA GLU A 565 9.01 20.39 -7.62
C GLU A 565 10.48 20.35 -7.14
N LEU A 566 11.23 21.43 -7.34
CA LEU A 566 12.63 21.55 -6.94
C LEU A 566 12.77 22.31 -5.60
N ARG A 567 13.56 21.76 -4.68
CA ARG A 567 13.92 22.29 -3.36
C ARG A 567 15.42 22.59 -3.31
N ILE A 568 15.79 23.86 -3.39
CA ILE A 568 17.18 24.33 -3.59
C ILE A 568 18.11 24.09 -2.39
N PHE A 569 17.58 23.76 -1.22
CA PHE A 569 18.35 23.44 0.00
C PHE A 569 18.22 21.96 0.42
N ASP A 570 17.62 21.11 -0.41
CA ASP A 570 17.60 19.67 -0.18
C ASP A 570 18.58 19.00 -1.16
N ARG A 571 19.70 18.52 -0.63
CA ARG A 571 20.73 17.86 -1.43
C ARG A 571 20.18 16.69 -2.25
N LYS A 572 19.31 15.88 -1.65
CA LYS A 572 18.77 14.69 -2.32
C LYS A 572 17.90 15.10 -3.50
N ASN A 573 17.11 16.16 -3.34
CA ASN A 573 16.25 16.68 -4.39
C ASN A 573 17.05 17.36 -5.52
N LEU A 574 18.13 18.07 -5.21
CA LEU A 574 19.05 18.61 -6.22
C LEU A 574 19.72 17.51 -7.08
N LEU A 575 19.99 16.35 -6.49
CA LEU A 575 20.57 15.21 -7.19
C LEU A 575 19.54 14.44 -8.03
N SER A 576 18.27 14.39 -7.61
CA SER A 576 17.21 13.68 -8.33
C SER A 576 16.51 14.52 -9.39
N GLY A 577 16.64 15.85 -9.32
CA GLY A 577 15.84 16.77 -10.12
C GLY A 577 14.45 17.03 -9.54
N GLY A 578 13.80 18.07 -10.06
CA GLY A 578 12.39 18.38 -9.81
C GLY A 578 11.49 17.76 -10.88
N GLU A 579 10.53 18.53 -11.38
CA GLU A 579 9.58 18.14 -12.43
C GLU A 579 10.26 17.73 -13.75
N SER A 580 11.46 18.25 -14.03
CA SER A 580 12.25 17.87 -15.22
C SER A 580 12.71 16.42 -15.18
N GLY A 581 12.91 15.84 -13.99
CA GLY A 581 13.47 14.50 -13.80
C GLY A 581 14.98 14.39 -14.03
N ASP A 582 15.64 15.47 -14.47
CA ASP A 582 17.09 15.55 -14.65
C ASP A 582 17.77 16.10 -13.40
N ALA A 583 18.94 15.56 -13.05
CA ALA A 583 19.73 16.03 -11.92
C ALA A 583 20.04 17.53 -12.06
N ALA A 584 19.64 18.33 -11.06
CA ALA A 584 19.95 19.75 -11.06
C ALA A 584 21.45 19.98 -10.89
N ILE A 585 22.13 19.14 -10.10
CA ILE A 585 23.60 19.15 -9.95
C ILE A 585 24.16 17.73 -9.99
N ILE A 586 25.39 17.58 -10.50
CA ILE A 586 26.16 16.34 -10.44
C ILE A 586 27.47 16.62 -9.68
N PRO A 587 27.68 16.07 -8.47
CA PRO A 587 28.90 16.31 -7.69
C PRO A 587 30.17 15.95 -8.47
N GLY A 588 31.11 16.88 -8.55
CA GLY A 588 32.36 16.73 -9.29
C GLY A 588 32.29 17.11 -10.77
N ASP A 589 31.09 17.34 -11.32
CA ASP A 589 30.90 17.72 -12.72
C ASP A 589 29.92 18.92 -12.83
N PRO A 590 30.44 20.16 -12.85
CA PRO A 590 29.61 21.36 -12.84
C PRO A 590 28.79 21.55 -14.11
N ASP A 591 29.19 20.99 -15.25
CA ASP A 591 28.54 21.25 -16.54
C ASP A 591 27.52 20.16 -16.93
N ALA A 592 27.47 19.04 -16.20
CA ALA A 592 26.55 17.94 -16.46
C ALA A 592 25.18 18.06 -15.75
N GLY A 593 24.99 19.07 -14.89
CA GLY A 593 23.76 19.32 -14.15
C GLY A 593 22.92 20.47 -14.73
N TYR A 594 21.60 20.35 -14.65
CA TYR A 594 20.67 21.30 -15.26
C TYR A 594 20.68 22.70 -14.62
N LEU A 595 21.16 22.82 -13.38
CA LEU A 595 21.23 24.11 -12.65
C LEU A 595 22.14 25.12 -13.37
N ILE A 596 23.33 24.68 -13.82
CA ILE A 596 24.29 25.59 -14.46
C ILE A 596 23.76 26.08 -15.81
N GLU A 597 23.11 25.21 -16.57
CA GLU A 597 22.45 25.56 -17.83
C GLU A 597 21.43 26.68 -17.61
N LEU A 598 20.52 26.50 -16.63
CA LEU A 598 19.45 27.46 -16.37
C LEU A 598 19.95 28.82 -15.84
N ILE A 599 21.00 28.85 -15.00
CA ILE A 599 21.52 30.11 -14.44
C ILE A 599 22.44 30.87 -15.41
N THR A 600 22.84 30.24 -16.51
CA THR A 600 23.70 30.84 -17.55
C THR A 600 22.97 31.11 -18.87
N ALA A 601 21.73 30.62 -19.02
CA ALA A 601 20.88 30.86 -20.18
C ALA A 601 20.57 32.36 -20.40
N GLU A 602 20.40 32.73 -21.68
CA GLU A 602 20.16 34.11 -22.09
C GLU A 602 18.73 34.58 -21.71
N PRO A 603 18.47 35.90 -21.62
CA PRO A 603 17.18 36.43 -21.16
C PRO A 603 15.93 36.03 -21.96
N ASP A 604 16.10 35.64 -23.22
CA ASP A 604 15.06 35.16 -24.14
C ASP A 604 14.90 33.63 -24.14
N GLU A 605 15.74 32.91 -23.40
CA GLU A 605 15.66 31.48 -23.16
C GLU A 605 15.00 31.16 -21.81
N TYR A 606 14.78 29.87 -21.54
CA TYR A 606 14.24 29.40 -20.26
C TYR A 606 15.30 29.53 -19.14
N ARG A 607 15.56 30.75 -18.68
CA ARG A 607 16.57 31.05 -17.67
C ARG A 607 16.02 31.16 -16.25
N MET A 608 16.89 30.92 -15.27
CA MET A 608 16.62 31.10 -13.85
C MET A 608 17.63 32.06 -13.21
N PRO A 609 17.18 33.07 -12.44
CA PRO A 609 15.78 33.45 -12.18
C PRO A 609 15.09 34.06 -13.42
N PRO A 610 13.76 33.86 -13.58
CA PRO A 610 13.01 34.31 -14.76
C PRO A 610 12.80 35.84 -14.82
N LYS A 611 13.13 36.56 -13.75
CA LYS A 611 13.02 38.03 -13.65
C LYS A 611 14.24 38.59 -12.93
N GLY A 612 14.67 39.79 -13.33
CA GLY A 612 15.84 40.49 -12.77
C GLY A 612 17.12 40.27 -13.58
N ASP A 613 18.27 40.66 -13.06
CA ASP A 613 19.53 40.66 -13.82
C ASP A 613 20.21 39.28 -13.92
N GLY A 614 19.66 38.25 -13.26
CA GLY A 614 20.28 36.92 -13.19
C GLY A 614 21.37 36.83 -12.13
N LEU A 615 22.25 35.82 -12.24
CA LEU A 615 23.46 35.70 -11.42
C LEU A 615 24.63 36.37 -12.14
N THR A 616 25.52 37.02 -11.38
CA THR A 616 26.77 37.56 -11.93
C THR A 616 27.74 36.44 -12.31
N LYS A 617 28.70 36.72 -13.19
CA LYS A 617 29.74 35.75 -13.60
C LYS A 617 30.52 35.18 -12.40
N GLU A 618 30.75 36.00 -11.39
CA GLU A 618 31.45 35.63 -10.15
C GLU A 618 30.61 34.71 -9.26
N GLU A 619 29.29 34.95 -9.19
CA GLU A 619 28.36 34.09 -8.48
C GLU A 619 28.21 32.73 -9.17
N VAL A 620 28.09 32.72 -10.51
CA VAL A 620 28.08 31.48 -11.31
C VAL A 620 29.37 30.69 -11.09
N ALA A 621 30.54 31.35 -11.12
CA ALA A 621 31.83 30.70 -10.87
C ALA A 621 31.92 30.10 -9.45
N THR A 622 31.33 30.78 -8.47
CA THR A 622 31.26 30.29 -7.08
C THR A 622 30.39 29.04 -6.96
N VAL A 623 29.24 29.01 -7.63
CA VAL A 623 28.35 27.83 -7.67
C VAL A 623 29.02 26.67 -8.41
N LYS A 624 29.67 26.92 -9.55
CA LYS A 624 30.44 25.89 -10.29
C LYS A 624 31.55 25.30 -9.45
N LYS A 625 32.32 26.12 -8.73
CA LYS A 625 33.39 25.66 -7.84
C LYS A 625 32.85 24.73 -6.76
N TRP A 626 31.74 25.09 -6.13
CA TRP A 626 31.10 24.23 -5.13
C TRP A 626 30.64 22.88 -5.68
N ILE A 627 30.08 22.85 -6.89
CA ILE A 627 29.69 21.58 -7.54
C ILE A 627 30.93 20.73 -7.84
N ALA A 628 31.99 21.35 -8.38
CA ALA A 628 33.27 20.68 -8.64
C ALA A 628 33.91 20.12 -7.36
N ASP A 629 33.77 20.82 -6.23
CA ASP A 629 34.28 20.41 -4.91
C ASP A 629 33.38 19.34 -4.23
N GLY A 630 32.40 18.76 -4.96
CA GLY A 630 31.59 17.63 -4.50
C GLY A 630 30.19 18.00 -3.99
N ALA A 631 29.78 19.25 -4.18
CA ALA A 631 28.48 19.78 -3.76
C ALA A 631 28.13 19.41 -2.30
N THR A 632 29.09 19.63 -1.40
CA THR A 632 28.93 19.40 0.04
C THR A 632 28.06 20.49 0.65
N MET A 633 27.11 20.09 1.49
CA MET A 633 26.25 21.00 2.24
C MET A 633 25.90 20.38 3.61
N PRO A 634 25.62 21.21 4.64
CA PRO A 634 25.39 20.76 6.02
C PRO A 634 24.21 19.80 6.22
#